data_AF-A0A370CF23-F1
#
_entry.id   AF-A0A370CF23-F1
#
_cell.length_a   1.000
_cell.length_b   1.000
_cell.length_c   1.000
_cell.angle_alpha   90.00
_cell.angle_beta   90.00
_cell.angle_gamma   90.00
#
_symmetry.space_group_name_H-M   'P 1'
#
loop_
_entity.id
_entity.type
_entity.pdbx_description
1 polymer ?
#
loop_
_entity_poly.entity_id
_entity_poly.type
_entity_poly.pdbx_seq_one_letter_code
_entity_poly.pdbx_strand_id
1 'polypeptide(L)'
;MGKHRYGVVLDAGSSGTRVHVYRWLDNAVAREKGKHLQTLPEVKTKSDWTKKIHPGVSSFATKPEEVGPEHLAELLEHAKQIVPDDAVKDTPIFLLATAGMRLLPGVQRNLLLEQICSYVGSNSDFLLPDCGVHIQVIPGVTEGLYGWIATNYLLGSFDSPGTHDHGKGHHTYGFLDMGGASAQIAFAPNATESEKHANDLTLLRLRNIDGSTQEHRVFVTSWLEFGVHEARRRYLESLQAASAIGDVNELPDPCLPSGLRTTIDGKLLATDDIDGMHLLGTGKFDECLRQTYPLLDKDAPCPDQPCLLHGMHVPAIDFDVNHFVGISEYWHTTHDAFEMGHKDKAYDFATYQERVRSFCSQDWATVENGLEAHQWGKKFDRESASEICFKASWIMNVLHDGIGIPRVGLEDITGSGHNGTKEVLSHGQSKGYLDSFQAVNNIDSTEVSWTLGKMVLYASSQVPLEAEEALPVGFGSNVAGVPSDFQYPSVELLPSPEGIHGTTWHDALLEGSSSRRAPGFILFLLIVILVAFFLCGRGRRLKVYHKIKNVFGWGGPSHPNYPKRRRIFGGKLPFFGPRSPTYERVLEEGAQEFDLGVSGSSRSSFDGGRPSEADAARFTAPKRASSWGSGNTTPTFKYGLDNSSSGTIGLGISAGSGTNAMDRHGLVVRTESRDHLAPLALGPTTNGRRSRAGSPSRSHPKSPLMTPLADD
;
A
#
# COMPACT_ATOMS: atom_id res chain seq x y z
N MET A 1 13.39 26.19 19.62
CA MET A 1 13.21 25.28 18.47
C MET A 1 14.56 25.03 17.84
N GLY A 2 14.81 23.80 17.39
CA GLY A 2 16.04 23.45 16.68
C GLY A 2 16.05 24.01 15.25
N LYS A 3 17.25 24.13 14.66
CA LYS A 3 17.46 24.55 13.26
C LYS A 3 16.80 23.61 12.23
N HIS A 4 16.59 22.35 12.62
CA HIS A 4 16.17 21.26 11.76
C HIS A 4 14.93 20.58 12.34
N ARG A 5 14.02 20.16 11.45
CA ARG A 5 12.93 19.23 11.75
C ARG A 5 13.29 17.85 11.21
N TYR A 6 12.75 16.81 11.83
CA TYR A 6 12.98 15.41 11.47
C TYR A 6 11.64 14.70 11.26
N GLY A 7 11.67 13.52 10.63
CA GLY A 7 10.54 12.60 10.53
C GLY A 7 11.03 11.16 10.37
N VAL A 8 10.30 10.20 10.93
CA VAL A 8 10.64 8.77 10.89
C VAL A 8 9.52 8.01 10.19
N VAL A 9 9.86 7.21 9.19
CA VAL A 9 8.90 6.35 8.47
C VAL A 9 9.39 4.91 8.48
N LEU A 10 8.55 3.99 8.96
CA LEU A 10 8.74 2.55 8.84
C LEU A 10 7.88 2.07 7.67
N ASP A 11 8.54 1.74 6.55
CA ASP A 11 7.97 0.97 5.46
C ASP A 11 7.78 -0.47 5.94
N ALA A 12 6.53 -0.87 6.15
CA ALA A 12 6.16 -2.22 6.53
C ALA A 12 5.75 -3.05 5.30
N GLY A 13 6.75 -3.33 4.48
CA GLY A 13 6.68 -4.17 3.28
C GLY A 13 6.40 -5.65 3.55
N SER A 14 6.03 -6.39 2.49
CA SER A 14 5.72 -7.83 2.58
C SER A 14 6.92 -8.71 2.89
N SER A 15 8.09 -8.44 2.28
CA SER A 15 9.30 -9.25 2.48
C SER A 15 10.16 -8.81 3.68
N GLY A 16 10.05 -7.55 4.10
CA GLY A 16 10.87 -6.96 5.17
C GLY A 16 10.37 -5.58 5.57
N THR A 17 10.74 -5.11 6.77
CA THR A 17 10.42 -3.77 7.27
C THR A 17 11.67 -2.89 7.22
N ARG A 18 11.53 -1.66 6.72
CA ARG A 18 12.64 -0.70 6.60
C ARG A 18 12.28 0.61 7.30
N VAL A 19 13.11 1.05 8.24
CA VAL A 19 13.03 2.41 8.79
C VAL A 19 13.86 3.37 7.95
N HIS A 20 13.31 4.56 7.73
CA HIS A 20 13.95 5.71 7.10
C HIS A 20 13.82 6.91 8.04
N VAL A 21 14.95 7.59 8.33
CA VAL A 21 14.94 8.88 9.02
C VAL A 21 15.21 10.00 8.01
N TYR A 22 14.39 11.04 8.08
CA TYR A 22 14.45 12.22 7.23
C TYR A 22 14.69 13.48 8.05
N ARG A 23 15.32 14.49 7.42
CA ARG A 23 15.59 15.79 8.03
C ARG A 23 15.48 16.91 7.00
N TRP A 24 14.80 18.00 7.36
CA TRP A 24 14.74 19.25 6.59
C TRP A 24 15.15 20.45 7.45
N LEU A 25 15.12 21.67 6.88
CA LEU A 25 15.24 22.91 7.64
C LEU A 25 13.86 23.32 8.17
N ASP A 26 13.83 23.93 9.35
CA ASP A 26 12.64 24.67 9.80
C ASP A 26 12.28 25.78 8.79
N ASN A 27 10.98 26.05 8.55
CA ASN A 27 10.57 26.98 7.49
C ASN A 27 11.09 28.41 7.72
N ALA A 28 11.10 28.93 8.95
CA ALA A 28 11.62 30.27 9.23
C ALA A 28 13.11 30.34 8.88
N VAL A 29 13.87 29.31 9.29
CA VAL A 29 15.30 29.16 9.01
C VAL A 29 15.57 28.95 7.51
N ALA A 30 14.66 28.31 6.78
CA ALA A 30 14.72 28.14 5.33
C ALA A 30 14.48 29.47 4.60
N ARG A 31 13.46 30.24 4.98
CA ARG A 31 13.17 31.57 4.40
C ARG A 31 14.28 32.59 4.64
N GLU A 32 14.97 32.52 5.78
CA GLU A 32 16.17 33.35 6.06
C GLU A 32 17.38 33.02 5.16
N LYS A 33 17.44 31.82 4.57
CA LYS A 33 18.68 31.27 3.96
C LYS A 33 18.51 30.87 2.48
N GLY A 34 17.28 30.71 2.02
CA GLY A 34 16.97 30.36 0.64
C GLY A 34 17.23 31.52 -0.32
N LYS A 35 17.95 31.24 -1.41
CA LYS A 35 18.03 32.15 -2.57
C LYS A 35 16.83 32.00 -3.51
N HIS A 36 16.19 30.83 -3.45
CA HIS A 36 14.95 30.49 -4.13
C HIS A 36 13.98 30.05 -3.04
N LEU A 37 12.74 30.55 -3.08
CA LEU A 37 11.70 30.25 -2.10
C LEU A 37 10.46 29.61 -2.74
N GLN A 38 10.32 29.75 -4.07
CA GLN A 38 9.37 29.03 -4.93
C GLN A 38 9.85 27.59 -5.21
N THR A 39 10.23 26.88 -4.15
CA THR A 39 10.70 25.49 -4.20
C THR A 39 10.13 24.72 -3.01
N LEU A 40 10.03 23.40 -3.13
CA LEU A 40 9.62 22.55 -2.01
C LEU A 40 10.67 22.54 -0.88
N PRO A 41 10.31 22.20 0.37
CA PRO A 41 11.27 22.08 1.46
C PRO A 41 12.31 20.98 1.20
N GLU A 42 13.60 21.32 1.39
CA GLU A 42 14.72 20.43 1.12
C GLU A 42 14.84 19.29 2.16
N VAL A 43 14.04 18.23 1.97
CA VAL A 43 14.08 16.97 2.72
C VAL A 43 15.29 16.14 2.30
N LYS A 44 16.08 15.69 3.29
CA LYS A 44 17.26 14.85 3.10
C LYS A 44 17.19 13.58 3.94
N THR A 45 17.75 12.50 3.40
CA THR A 45 18.09 11.28 4.14
C THR A 45 19.51 10.84 3.77
N LYS A 46 19.95 9.68 4.26
CA LYS A 46 21.25 9.07 3.95
C LYS A 46 21.17 7.54 4.11
N SER A 47 22.14 6.81 3.58
CA SER A 47 22.26 5.36 3.82
C SER A 47 22.49 4.99 5.29
N ASP A 48 23.27 5.77 6.05
CA ASP A 48 23.43 5.59 7.51
C ASP A 48 22.16 5.91 8.32
N TRP A 49 21.12 6.45 7.67
CA TRP A 49 19.83 6.79 8.27
C TRP A 49 18.69 5.85 7.86
N THR A 50 19.05 4.71 7.25
CA THR A 50 18.11 3.69 6.77
C THR A 50 18.54 2.31 7.23
N LYS A 51 17.59 1.50 7.69
CA LYS A 51 17.85 0.10 8.09
C LYS A 51 16.67 -0.79 7.74
N LYS A 52 16.95 -1.88 7.02
CA LYS A 52 15.98 -2.93 6.69
C LYS A 52 16.26 -4.18 7.53
N ILE A 53 15.20 -4.80 8.00
CA ILE A 53 15.20 -6.13 8.64
C ILE A 53 14.14 -7.01 7.98
N HIS A 54 14.25 -8.32 8.18
CA HIS A 54 13.38 -9.34 7.59
C HIS A 54 12.91 -10.28 8.71
N PRO A 55 11.67 -10.83 8.66
CA PRO A 55 10.70 -10.80 7.57
C PRO A 55 9.85 -9.51 7.53
N GLY A 56 8.75 -9.47 6.75
CA GLY A 56 7.78 -8.38 6.82
C GLY A 56 6.87 -8.48 8.05
N VAL A 57 6.27 -7.36 8.50
CA VAL A 57 5.40 -7.37 9.70
C VAL A 57 4.23 -8.36 9.58
N SER A 58 3.75 -8.60 8.35
CA SER A 58 2.64 -9.52 8.07
C SER A 58 2.94 -10.98 8.45
N SER A 59 4.22 -11.37 8.59
CA SER A 59 4.62 -12.70 9.09
C SER A 59 4.22 -12.93 10.56
N PHE A 60 4.03 -11.86 11.34
CA PHE A 60 3.61 -11.93 12.75
C PHE A 60 2.07 -12.00 12.92
N ALA A 61 1.30 -12.16 11.84
CA ALA A 61 -0.17 -12.20 11.87
C ALA A 61 -0.79 -13.31 12.75
N THR A 62 -0.03 -14.37 13.02
CA THR A 62 -0.43 -15.50 13.88
C THR A 62 -0.04 -15.31 15.35
N LYS A 63 0.88 -14.38 15.63
CA LYS A 63 1.39 -14.03 16.96
C LYS A 63 1.75 -12.54 17.04
N PRO A 64 0.76 -11.64 17.06
CA PRO A 64 1.02 -10.19 17.04
C PRO A 64 1.98 -9.71 18.13
N GLU A 65 1.98 -10.36 19.29
CA GLU A 65 2.78 -10.02 20.46
C GLU A 65 4.30 -10.01 20.22
N GLU A 66 4.81 -10.85 19.31
CA GLU A 66 6.25 -10.97 19.00
C GLU A 66 6.77 -9.80 18.15
N VAL A 67 5.90 -9.13 17.35
CA VAL A 67 6.32 -8.06 16.41
C VAL A 67 7.00 -6.86 17.08
N GLY A 68 6.64 -6.58 18.34
CA GLY A 68 7.23 -5.49 19.09
C GLY A 68 8.70 -5.77 19.45
N PRO A 69 8.97 -6.71 20.37
CA PRO A 69 10.32 -6.99 20.86
C PRO A 69 11.23 -7.66 19.83
N GLU A 70 10.71 -8.51 18.94
CA GLU A 70 11.54 -9.29 18.01
C GLU A 70 11.82 -8.57 16.69
N HIS A 71 11.09 -7.49 16.38
CA HIS A 71 11.16 -6.81 15.08
C HIS A 71 11.27 -5.29 15.21
N LEU A 72 10.27 -4.62 15.79
CA LEU A 72 10.25 -3.15 15.83
C LEU A 72 11.29 -2.53 16.76
N ALA A 73 11.70 -3.23 17.82
CA ALA A 73 12.70 -2.77 18.78
C ALA A 73 13.99 -2.26 18.11
N GLU A 74 14.54 -3.04 17.15
CA GLU A 74 15.79 -2.72 16.47
C GLU A 74 15.67 -1.50 15.53
N LEU A 75 14.49 -1.28 14.95
CA LEU A 75 14.20 -0.16 14.06
C LEU A 75 13.97 1.15 14.83
N LEU A 76 13.25 1.08 15.95
CA LEU A 76 13.01 2.23 16.82
C LEU A 76 14.31 2.75 17.46
N GLU A 77 15.15 1.84 17.95
CA GLU A 77 16.46 2.19 18.53
C GLU A 77 17.41 2.76 17.47
N HIS A 78 17.43 2.20 16.25
CA HIS A 78 18.21 2.79 15.15
C HIS A 78 17.75 4.22 14.80
N ALA A 79 16.44 4.47 14.72
CA ALA A 79 15.91 5.81 14.49
C ALA A 79 16.29 6.80 15.61
N LYS A 80 16.23 6.34 16.87
CA LYS A 80 16.63 7.12 18.06
C LYS A 80 18.12 7.48 18.06
N GLN A 81 19.00 6.64 17.52
CA GLN A 81 20.43 6.95 17.40
C GLN A 81 20.74 8.02 16.33
N ILE A 82 19.79 8.35 15.45
CA ILE A 82 19.94 9.35 14.38
C ILE A 82 19.31 10.70 14.77
N VAL A 83 18.18 10.67 15.44
CA VAL A 83 17.42 11.87 15.85
C VAL A 83 17.98 12.40 17.18
N PRO A 84 18.40 13.69 17.27
CA PRO A 84 18.89 14.27 18.53
C PRO A 84 17.87 14.18 19.67
N ASP A 85 18.33 13.91 20.90
CA ASP A 85 17.47 13.73 22.08
C ASP A 85 16.48 14.89 22.32
N ASP A 86 16.87 16.14 22.00
CA ASP A 86 16.02 17.33 22.12
C ASP A 86 14.96 17.45 21.03
N ALA A 87 15.09 16.68 19.94
CA ALA A 87 14.18 16.66 18.80
C ALA A 87 13.25 15.44 18.78
N VAL A 88 13.54 14.35 19.51
CA VAL A 88 12.75 13.09 19.47
C VAL A 88 11.25 13.33 19.70
N LYS A 89 10.88 14.14 20.70
CA LYS A 89 9.47 14.43 21.06
C LYS A 89 8.74 15.35 20.08
N ASP A 90 9.50 16.03 19.22
CA ASP A 90 9.02 16.89 18.14
C ASP A 90 9.02 16.16 16.78
N THR A 91 9.48 14.90 16.75
CA THR A 91 9.71 14.12 15.53
C THR A 91 8.59 13.10 15.32
N PRO A 92 7.72 13.28 14.31
CA PRO A 92 6.64 12.34 14.04
C PRO A 92 7.18 11.00 13.55
N ILE A 93 6.61 9.93 14.09
CA ILE A 93 6.83 8.56 13.63
C ILE A 93 5.60 8.03 12.90
N PHE A 94 5.83 7.40 11.75
CA PHE A 94 4.81 6.71 10.96
C PHE A 94 5.24 5.25 10.76
N LEU A 95 4.32 4.31 10.88
CA LEU A 95 4.48 2.94 10.34
C LEU A 95 3.36 2.72 9.33
N LEU A 96 3.74 2.63 8.06
CA LEU A 96 2.81 2.56 6.95
C LEU A 96 3.07 1.24 6.22
N ALA A 97 2.12 0.32 6.34
CA ALA A 97 2.26 -1.03 5.83
C ALA A 97 1.60 -1.20 4.46
N THR A 98 2.23 -2.00 3.60
CA THR A 98 1.88 -2.10 2.18
C THR A 98 1.22 -3.44 1.86
N ALA A 99 1.43 -4.00 0.66
CA ALA A 99 0.71 -5.15 0.14
C ALA A 99 0.66 -6.38 1.08
N GLY A 100 1.74 -6.69 1.81
CA GLY A 100 1.77 -7.83 2.74
C GLY A 100 0.71 -7.77 3.83
N MET A 101 0.43 -6.57 4.36
CA MET A 101 -0.66 -6.36 5.30
C MET A 101 -2.02 -6.20 4.61
N ARG A 102 -2.07 -5.76 3.34
CA ARG A 102 -3.32 -5.73 2.55
C ARG A 102 -3.90 -7.14 2.35
N LEU A 103 -3.05 -8.15 2.15
CA LEU A 103 -3.42 -9.57 1.99
C LEU A 103 -3.96 -10.24 3.26
N LEU A 104 -3.69 -9.71 4.45
CA LEU A 104 -4.10 -10.35 5.70
C LEU A 104 -5.63 -10.28 5.95
N PRO A 105 -6.24 -11.34 6.51
CA PRO A 105 -7.58 -11.30 7.08
C PRO A 105 -7.74 -10.14 8.07
N GLY A 106 -8.84 -9.38 7.93
CA GLY A 106 -9.02 -8.10 8.65
C GLY A 106 -8.92 -8.19 10.18
N VAL A 107 -9.26 -9.33 10.79
CA VAL A 107 -9.10 -9.53 12.25
C VAL A 107 -7.62 -9.63 12.65
N GLN A 108 -6.83 -10.45 11.95
CA GLN A 108 -5.38 -10.58 12.20
C GLN A 108 -4.67 -9.26 11.94
N ARG A 109 -5.01 -8.61 10.82
CA ARG A 109 -4.49 -7.30 10.42
C ARG A 109 -4.71 -6.22 11.48
N ASN A 110 -5.93 -6.13 12.02
CA ASN A 110 -6.26 -5.13 13.03
C ASN A 110 -5.58 -5.42 14.37
N LEU A 111 -5.59 -6.67 14.85
CA LEU A 111 -4.87 -7.06 16.08
C LEU A 111 -3.37 -6.75 15.99
N LEU A 112 -2.77 -6.96 14.82
CA LEU A 112 -1.37 -6.65 14.54
C LEU A 112 -1.12 -5.13 14.53
N LEU A 113 -1.97 -4.31 13.90
CA LEU A 113 -1.87 -2.84 13.99
C LEU A 113 -2.05 -2.32 15.42
N GLU A 114 -3.00 -2.87 16.18
CA GLU A 114 -3.23 -2.51 17.60
C GLU A 114 -2.00 -2.80 18.46
N GLN A 115 -1.37 -3.96 18.28
CA GLN A 115 -0.16 -4.35 19.01
C GLN A 115 1.07 -3.53 18.56
N ILE A 116 1.19 -3.19 17.28
CA ILE A 116 2.21 -2.26 16.78
C ILE A 116 2.04 -0.87 17.41
N CYS A 117 0.83 -0.31 17.41
CA CYS A 117 0.50 0.96 18.06
C CYS A 117 0.85 0.96 19.55
N SER A 118 0.38 -0.07 20.27
CA SER A 118 0.66 -0.30 21.69
C SER A 118 2.17 -0.34 21.96
N TYR A 119 2.94 -1.05 21.12
CA TYR A 119 4.38 -1.18 21.29
C TYR A 119 5.13 0.14 21.01
N VAL A 120 4.89 0.79 19.87
CA VAL A 120 5.58 2.04 19.50
C VAL A 120 5.28 3.16 20.51
N GLY A 121 4.02 3.31 20.92
CA GLY A 121 3.61 4.32 21.91
C GLY A 121 4.05 4.03 23.35
N SER A 122 4.47 2.80 23.66
CA SER A 122 4.99 2.42 25.00
C SER A 122 6.53 2.38 25.07
N ASN A 123 7.22 2.25 23.93
CA ASN A 123 8.67 2.01 23.88
C ASN A 123 9.44 3.11 23.12
N SER A 124 8.80 4.18 22.69
CA SER A 124 9.47 5.33 22.08
C SER A 124 8.90 6.67 22.56
N ASP A 125 9.77 7.69 22.64
CA ASP A 125 9.41 9.09 22.93
C ASP A 125 9.01 9.86 21.66
N PHE A 126 8.87 9.19 20.51
CA PHE A 126 8.53 9.84 19.23
C PHE A 126 7.08 10.35 19.20
N LEU A 127 6.84 11.34 18.36
CA LEU A 127 5.54 12.02 18.27
C LEU A 127 4.53 11.12 17.52
N LEU A 128 3.61 10.56 18.30
CA LEU A 128 2.54 9.65 17.87
C LEU A 128 1.17 10.15 18.39
N PRO A 129 0.61 11.21 17.78
CA PRO A 129 -0.63 11.84 18.25
C PRO A 129 -1.89 10.98 18.02
N ASP A 130 -1.95 10.25 16.90
CA ASP A 130 -3.06 9.35 16.55
C ASP A 130 -2.53 8.11 15.83
N CYS A 131 -2.79 6.92 16.39
CA CYS A 131 -2.36 5.66 15.78
C CYS A 131 -3.10 5.33 14.47
N GLY A 132 -4.36 5.75 14.28
CA GLY A 132 -5.12 5.44 13.07
C GLY A 132 -4.55 6.12 11.82
N VAL A 133 -3.96 7.31 11.97
CA VAL A 133 -3.30 8.06 10.89
C VAL A 133 -1.80 7.76 10.80
N HIS A 134 -1.13 7.47 11.92
CA HIS A 134 0.31 7.20 11.92
C HIS A 134 0.69 5.73 11.72
N ILE A 135 -0.17 4.77 12.11
CA ILE A 135 0.11 3.33 12.15
C ILE A 135 -1.02 2.60 11.43
N GLN A 136 -0.89 2.47 10.11
CA GLN A 136 -1.97 2.02 9.22
C GLN A 136 -1.47 1.21 8.03
N VAL A 137 -2.40 0.49 7.38
CA VAL A 137 -2.16 -0.15 6.08
C VAL A 137 -2.58 0.82 4.99
N ILE A 138 -1.64 1.27 4.16
CA ILE A 138 -1.92 2.26 3.12
C ILE A 138 -2.55 1.61 1.88
N PRO A 139 -3.49 2.28 1.19
CA PRO A 139 -3.93 1.88 -0.13
C PRO A 139 -2.77 1.84 -1.13
N GLY A 140 -2.77 0.88 -2.06
CA GLY A 140 -1.73 0.81 -3.11
C GLY A 140 -1.68 2.06 -3.99
N VAL A 141 -2.80 2.80 -4.14
CA VAL A 141 -2.84 4.11 -4.81
C VAL A 141 -2.16 5.22 -4.01
N THR A 142 -2.25 5.20 -2.68
CA THR A 142 -1.54 6.13 -1.80
C THR A 142 -0.03 5.88 -1.85
N GLU A 143 0.37 4.60 -1.89
CA GLU A 143 1.75 4.14 -2.07
C GLU A 143 2.33 4.60 -3.42
N GLY A 144 1.58 4.41 -4.51
CA GLY A 144 1.95 4.87 -5.86
C GLY A 144 2.06 6.39 -5.98
N LEU A 145 1.13 7.15 -5.39
CA LEU A 145 1.17 8.61 -5.36
C LEU A 145 2.39 9.13 -4.60
N TYR A 146 2.69 8.55 -3.43
CA TYR A 146 3.90 8.89 -2.67
C TYR A 146 5.18 8.57 -3.46
N GLY A 147 5.23 7.47 -4.22
CA GLY A 147 6.35 7.17 -5.12
C GLY A 147 6.49 8.18 -6.27
N TRP A 148 5.38 8.64 -6.85
CA TRP A 148 5.36 9.69 -7.87
C TRP A 148 5.89 11.03 -7.34
N ILE A 149 5.48 11.42 -6.12
CA ILE A 149 5.99 12.62 -5.43
C ILE A 149 7.50 12.48 -5.19
N ALA A 150 7.97 11.33 -4.67
CA ALA A 150 9.39 11.10 -4.41
C ALA A 150 10.23 11.23 -5.70
N THR A 151 9.75 10.65 -6.80
CA THR A 151 10.41 10.66 -8.11
C THR A 151 10.54 12.08 -8.67
N ASN A 152 9.42 12.82 -8.74
CA ASN A 152 9.40 14.17 -9.30
C ASN A 152 10.12 15.20 -8.42
N TYR A 153 10.09 15.03 -7.10
CA TYR A 153 10.91 15.81 -6.16
C TYR A 153 12.41 15.55 -6.38
N LEU A 154 12.85 14.30 -6.46
CA LEU A 154 14.27 13.96 -6.65
C LEU A 154 14.83 14.38 -8.02
N LEU A 155 13.98 14.42 -9.06
CA LEU A 155 14.37 14.89 -10.39
C LEU A 155 14.36 16.41 -10.52
N GLY A 156 13.74 17.15 -9.57
CA GLY A 156 13.61 18.61 -9.63
C GLY A 156 12.48 19.10 -10.55
N SER A 157 11.65 18.21 -11.10
CA SER A 157 10.61 18.55 -12.08
C SER A 157 9.49 19.45 -11.53
N PHE A 158 9.26 19.43 -10.21
CA PHE A 158 8.36 20.37 -9.52
C PHE A 158 8.93 21.80 -9.45
N ASP A 159 10.21 21.92 -9.09
CA ASP A 159 10.85 23.20 -8.77
C ASP A 159 11.54 23.86 -9.98
N SER A 160 11.65 23.16 -11.11
CA SER A 160 12.27 23.67 -12.34
C SER A 160 11.64 23.08 -13.61
N PRO A 161 10.31 23.21 -13.84
CA PRO A 161 9.62 22.62 -15.00
C PRO A 161 10.27 22.96 -16.35
N GLY A 162 10.82 24.17 -16.51
CA GLY A 162 11.50 24.61 -17.73
C GLY A 162 12.84 23.91 -18.05
N THR A 163 13.41 23.11 -17.14
CA THR A 163 14.55 22.21 -17.45
C THR A 163 14.12 20.76 -17.70
N HIS A 164 12.81 20.48 -17.61
CA HIS A 164 12.20 19.18 -17.82
C HIS A 164 11.06 19.24 -18.85
N ASP A 165 11.08 20.19 -19.80
CA ASP A 165 10.06 20.27 -20.86
C ASP A 165 10.10 19.00 -21.73
N HIS A 166 9.08 18.16 -21.58
CA HIS A 166 8.86 16.93 -22.39
C HIS A 166 8.06 17.23 -23.65
N GLY A 167 7.73 18.50 -23.92
CA GLY A 167 6.82 18.92 -24.98
C GLY A 167 5.35 18.83 -24.56
N LYS A 168 4.47 19.37 -25.41
CA LYS A 168 3.01 19.45 -25.20
C LYS A 168 2.59 20.14 -23.87
N GLY A 169 3.50 20.84 -23.18
CA GLY A 169 3.29 21.44 -21.85
C GLY A 169 3.49 20.48 -20.67
N HIS A 170 4.07 19.29 -20.92
CA HIS A 170 4.34 18.28 -19.91
C HIS A 170 5.77 18.43 -19.35
N HIS A 171 5.96 18.15 -18.06
CA HIS A 171 7.26 18.24 -17.41
C HIS A 171 7.50 17.25 -16.26
N THR A 172 6.58 16.31 -16.04
CA THR A 172 6.63 15.37 -14.90
C THR A 172 6.89 13.96 -15.36
N TYR A 173 7.54 13.17 -14.51
CA TYR A 173 7.89 11.80 -14.80
C TYR A 173 6.81 10.86 -14.27
N GLY A 174 6.43 9.87 -15.07
CA GLY A 174 5.66 8.73 -14.61
C GLY A 174 6.46 7.89 -13.62
N PHE A 175 5.77 7.17 -12.76
CA PHE A 175 6.35 6.33 -11.72
C PHE A 175 5.79 4.91 -11.83
N LEU A 176 6.68 3.92 -11.77
CA LEU A 176 6.36 2.50 -11.76
C LEU A 176 7.06 1.82 -10.57
N ASP A 177 6.27 1.14 -9.74
CA ASP A 177 6.79 0.27 -8.68
C ASP A 177 6.36 -1.18 -8.95
N MET A 178 7.25 -2.11 -8.64
CA MET A 178 6.95 -3.53 -8.55
C MET A 178 7.61 -4.05 -7.27
N GLY A 179 6.81 -4.15 -6.23
CA GLY A 179 7.20 -4.79 -4.97
C GLY A 179 6.98 -6.30 -5.01
N GLY A 180 7.15 -6.94 -3.86
CA GLY A 180 6.94 -8.39 -3.73
C GLY A 180 5.49 -8.85 -3.94
N ALA A 181 4.50 -8.01 -3.59
CA ALA A 181 3.07 -8.40 -3.57
C ALA A 181 2.08 -7.40 -4.23
N SER A 182 2.53 -6.24 -4.70
CA SER A 182 1.75 -5.41 -5.64
C SER A 182 2.66 -4.71 -6.65
N ALA A 183 2.04 -4.25 -7.74
CA ALA A 183 2.61 -3.29 -8.66
C ALA A 183 1.80 -1.98 -8.62
N GLN A 184 2.42 -0.87 -9.03
CA GLN A 184 1.87 0.48 -8.99
C GLN A 184 2.24 1.24 -10.27
N ILE A 185 1.30 2.08 -10.76
CA ILE A 185 1.56 3.08 -11.79
C ILE A 185 0.98 4.43 -11.34
N ALA A 186 1.73 5.51 -11.55
CA ALA A 186 1.30 6.88 -11.28
C ALA A 186 1.87 7.84 -12.33
N PHE A 187 1.05 8.69 -12.94
CA PHE A 187 1.50 9.72 -13.89
C PHE A 187 0.50 10.86 -14.00
N ALA A 188 0.95 12.04 -14.45
CA ALA A 188 0.05 13.07 -14.95
C ALA A 188 -0.26 12.75 -16.43
N PRO A 189 -1.53 12.63 -16.86
CA PRO A 189 -1.86 12.51 -18.28
C PRO A 189 -1.58 13.82 -19.04
N ASN A 190 -1.58 13.78 -20.37
CA ASN A 190 -1.60 15.01 -21.17
C ASN A 190 -2.89 15.83 -20.92
N ALA A 191 -2.95 17.08 -21.41
CA ALA A 191 -4.06 17.99 -21.13
C ALA A 191 -5.43 17.41 -21.58
N THR A 192 -5.49 16.84 -22.78
CA THR A 192 -6.73 16.27 -23.36
C THR A 192 -7.26 15.09 -22.55
N GLU A 193 -6.39 14.15 -22.18
CA GLU A 193 -6.77 13.01 -21.34
C GLU A 193 -7.09 13.45 -19.91
N SER A 194 -6.41 14.48 -19.39
CA SER A 194 -6.70 15.05 -18.07
C SER A 194 -8.07 15.76 -17.99
N GLU A 195 -8.57 16.31 -19.09
CA GLU A 195 -9.93 16.85 -19.19
C GLU A 195 -10.97 15.74 -19.35
N LYS A 196 -10.69 14.76 -20.21
CA LYS A 196 -11.55 13.61 -20.50
C LYS A 196 -11.76 12.68 -19.29
N HIS A 197 -10.71 12.47 -18.50
CA HIS A 197 -10.68 11.59 -17.33
C HIS A 197 -10.62 12.35 -16.01
N ALA A 198 -11.11 13.60 -15.95
CA ALA A 198 -10.95 14.48 -14.80
C ALA A 198 -11.46 13.89 -13.46
N ASN A 199 -12.44 12.97 -13.48
CA ASN A 199 -12.96 12.30 -12.28
C ASN A 199 -12.03 11.18 -11.76
N ASP A 200 -11.18 10.64 -12.62
CA ASP A 200 -10.30 9.49 -12.35
C ASP A 200 -8.94 9.91 -11.77
N LEU A 201 -8.72 11.23 -11.63
CA LEU A 201 -7.47 11.83 -11.18
C LEU A 201 -7.52 12.16 -9.68
N THR A 202 -6.41 11.89 -9.00
CA THR A 202 -6.15 12.45 -7.67
C THR A 202 -5.58 13.85 -7.82
N LEU A 203 -6.16 14.83 -7.13
CA LEU A 203 -5.61 16.19 -7.03
C LEU A 203 -4.69 16.26 -5.82
N LEU A 204 -3.39 16.39 -6.09
CA LEU A 204 -2.34 16.61 -5.12
C LEU A 204 -2.10 18.12 -4.93
N ARG A 205 -1.98 18.55 -3.67
CA ARG A 205 -1.58 19.90 -3.27
C ARG A 205 -0.26 19.86 -2.51
N LEU A 206 0.71 20.63 -2.99
CA LEU A 206 1.99 20.89 -2.31
C LEU A 206 2.15 22.41 -2.08
N ARG A 207 3.07 22.78 -1.19
CA ARG A 207 3.40 24.16 -0.81
C ARG A 207 4.91 24.39 -0.76
N ASN A 208 5.34 25.47 -1.38
CA ASN A 208 6.72 25.94 -1.46
C ASN A 208 7.14 26.66 -0.18
N ILE A 209 8.45 26.90 0.00
CA ILE A 209 9.04 27.54 1.18
C ILE A 209 8.53 28.97 1.43
N ASP A 210 8.13 29.72 0.40
CA ASP A 210 7.50 31.04 0.55
C ASP A 210 6.04 31.00 1.05
N GLY A 211 5.32 29.91 0.79
CA GLY A 211 3.89 29.73 1.05
C GLY A 211 3.04 29.53 -0.20
N SER A 212 3.60 29.70 -1.40
CA SER A 212 2.91 29.48 -2.67
C SER A 212 2.56 27.99 -2.88
N THR A 213 1.44 27.72 -3.57
CA THR A 213 0.87 26.36 -3.71
C THR A 213 1.12 25.80 -5.12
N GLN A 214 1.51 24.53 -5.20
CA GLN A 214 1.52 23.74 -6.43
C GLN A 214 0.34 22.75 -6.43
N GLU A 215 -0.40 22.65 -7.53
CA GLU A 215 -1.44 21.64 -7.73
C GLU A 215 -1.10 20.71 -8.89
N HIS A 216 -1.22 19.40 -8.69
CA HIS A 216 -0.94 18.37 -9.71
C HIS A 216 -2.12 17.40 -9.81
N ARG A 217 -2.57 17.11 -11.03
CA ARG A 217 -3.57 16.07 -11.31
C ARG A 217 -2.86 14.79 -11.72
N VAL A 218 -2.96 13.75 -10.91
CA VAL A 218 -2.20 12.51 -11.07
C VAL A 218 -3.19 11.35 -11.20
N PHE A 219 -3.12 10.61 -12.30
CA PHE A 219 -3.76 9.30 -12.37
C PHE A 219 -2.88 8.29 -11.61
N VAL A 220 -3.48 7.48 -10.75
CA VAL A 220 -2.77 6.46 -9.97
C VAL A 220 -3.61 5.19 -9.84
N THR A 221 -3.02 4.04 -10.14
CA THR A 221 -3.64 2.74 -9.84
C THR A 221 -2.62 1.72 -9.32
N SER A 222 -3.11 0.63 -8.70
CA SER A 222 -2.27 -0.42 -8.13
C SER A 222 -2.93 -1.79 -8.23
N TRP A 223 -2.13 -2.77 -8.66
CA TRP A 223 -2.55 -4.14 -8.83
C TRP A 223 -1.98 -4.99 -7.68
N LEU A 224 -2.86 -5.41 -6.76
CA LEU A 224 -2.53 -6.38 -5.71
C LEU A 224 -2.40 -7.78 -6.33
N GLU A 225 -1.47 -8.60 -5.84
CA GLU A 225 -1.07 -9.91 -6.42
C GLU A 225 -0.36 -9.84 -7.79
N PHE A 226 0.08 -8.65 -8.22
CA PHE A 226 0.92 -8.45 -9.42
C PHE A 226 2.38 -8.10 -9.07
N GLY A 227 2.71 -8.03 -7.77
CA GLY A 227 4.10 -8.02 -7.32
C GLY A 227 4.78 -9.37 -7.57
N VAL A 228 6.11 -9.39 -7.64
CA VAL A 228 6.84 -10.50 -8.28
C VAL A 228 6.67 -11.86 -7.60
N HIS A 229 6.56 -11.92 -6.27
CA HIS A 229 6.39 -13.17 -5.54
C HIS A 229 4.94 -13.69 -5.61
N GLU A 230 3.95 -12.79 -5.59
CA GLU A 230 2.54 -13.18 -5.76
C GLU A 230 2.24 -13.62 -7.20
N ALA A 231 2.87 -12.97 -8.19
CA ALA A 231 2.85 -13.46 -9.57
C ALA A 231 3.50 -14.86 -9.68
N ARG A 232 4.61 -15.11 -8.97
CA ARG A 232 5.24 -16.44 -8.89
C ARG A 232 4.34 -17.49 -8.22
N ARG A 233 3.63 -17.13 -7.14
CA ARG A 233 2.63 -18.00 -6.51
C ARG A 233 1.51 -18.35 -7.49
N ARG A 234 0.84 -17.35 -8.08
CA ARG A 234 -0.25 -17.53 -9.07
C ARG A 234 0.18 -18.37 -10.27
N TYR A 235 1.42 -18.19 -10.73
CA TYR A 235 2.04 -19.03 -11.76
C TYR A 235 2.13 -20.50 -11.33
N LEU A 236 2.71 -20.79 -10.15
CA LEU A 236 2.87 -22.15 -9.66
C LEU A 236 1.53 -22.84 -9.35
N GLU A 237 0.52 -22.10 -8.88
CA GLU A 237 -0.85 -22.59 -8.73
C GLU A 237 -1.44 -22.99 -10.10
N SER A 238 -1.21 -22.19 -11.16
CA SER A 238 -1.67 -22.53 -12.51
C SER A 238 -0.94 -23.74 -13.11
N LEU A 239 0.35 -23.90 -12.82
CA LEU A 239 1.16 -25.05 -13.25
C LEU A 239 0.67 -26.34 -12.56
N GLN A 240 0.46 -26.30 -11.24
CA GLN A 240 -0.12 -27.42 -10.49
C GLN A 240 -1.53 -27.80 -11.00
N ALA A 241 -2.39 -26.82 -11.26
CA ALA A 241 -3.74 -27.05 -11.78
C ALA A 241 -3.72 -27.70 -13.18
N ALA A 242 -2.78 -27.31 -14.05
CA ALA A 242 -2.58 -27.94 -15.35
C ALA A 242 -2.00 -29.37 -15.24
N SER A 243 -1.18 -29.64 -14.22
CA SER A 243 -0.54 -30.93 -13.98
C SER A 243 -1.34 -31.90 -13.10
N ALA A 244 -2.58 -31.57 -12.70
CA ALA A 244 -3.45 -32.37 -11.82
C ALA A 244 -3.99 -33.69 -12.46
N ILE A 245 -3.26 -34.28 -13.39
CA ILE A 245 -3.62 -35.49 -14.17
C ILE A 245 -2.66 -36.63 -13.83
N GLY A 246 -2.72 -37.11 -12.58
CA GLY A 246 -2.01 -38.31 -12.10
C GLY A 246 -0.97 -38.04 -11.00
N ASP A 247 -0.28 -39.10 -10.57
CA ASP A 247 0.75 -39.10 -9.51
C ASP A 247 2.09 -38.47 -9.98
N VAL A 248 2.03 -37.26 -10.54
CA VAL A 248 3.18 -36.55 -11.11
C VAL A 248 3.87 -35.70 -10.03
N ASN A 249 4.94 -36.25 -9.45
CA ASN A 249 5.73 -35.56 -8.42
C ASN A 249 6.72 -34.52 -9.00
N GLU A 250 7.11 -34.61 -10.27
CA GLU A 250 8.06 -33.69 -10.92
C GLU A 250 7.34 -32.78 -11.92
N LEU A 251 7.27 -31.48 -11.60
CA LEU A 251 6.60 -30.46 -12.42
C LEU A 251 7.62 -29.68 -13.28
N PRO A 252 7.54 -29.74 -14.63
CA PRO A 252 8.49 -29.04 -15.49
C PRO A 252 8.19 -27.53 -15.54
N ASP A 253 9.17 -26.71 -15.14
CA ASP A 253 9.07 -25.25 -15.10
C ASP A 253 9.98 -24.61 -16.17
N PRO A 254 9.46 -23.93 -17.21
CA PRO A 254 10.27 -23.17 -18.15
C PRO A 254 10.89 -21.88 -17.56
N CYS A 255 10.39 -21.41 -16.41
CA CYS A 255 10.85 -20.20 -15.73
C CYS A 255 11.97 -20.44 -14.70
N LEU A 256 12.47 -21.68 -14.58
CA LEU A 256 13.68 -22.01 -13.82
C LEU A 256 14.82 -22.44 -14.77
N PRO A 257 16.10 -22.14 -14.44
CA PRO A 257 17.26 -22.61 -15.21
C PRO A 257 17.29 -24.12 -15.44
N SER A 258 17.88 -24.56 -16.56
CA SER A 258 17.88 -25.98 -16.95
C SER A 258 18.54 -26.87 -15.90
N GLY A 259 17.85 -27.92 -15.46
CA GLY A 259 18.38 -28.92 -14.51
C GLY A 259 18.30 -28.54 -13.03
N LEU A 260 17.90 -27.31 -12.69
CA LEU A 260 17.62 -26.94 -11.30
C LEU A 260 16.41 -27.71 -10.76
N ARG A 261 16.45 -28.14 -9.49
CA ARG A 261 15.29 -28.68 -8.76
C ARG A 261 14.99 -27.87 -7.50
N THR A 262 13.71 -27.61 -7.23
CA THR A 262 13.24 -26.90 -6.03
C THR A 262 11.96 -27.50 -5.48
N THR A 263 11.62 -27.24 -4.21
CA THR A 263 10.24 -27.41 -3.72
C THR A 263 9.31 -26.39 -4.39
N ILE A 264 8.00 -26.58 -4.22
CA ILE A 264 6.98 -25.57 -4.57
C ILE A 264 7.28 -24.22 -3.88
N ASP A 265 7.71 -24.25 -2.62
CA ASP A 265 8.07 -23.06 -1.82
C ASP A 265 9.43 -22.43 -2.21
N GLY A 266 10.02 -22.85 -3.33
CA GLY A 266 11.28 -22.29 -3.86
C GLY A 266 12.57 -22.80 -3.21
N LYS A 267 12.49 -23.65 -2.16
CA LYS A 267 13.69 -24.20 -1.51
C LYS A 267 14.46 -25.08 -2.50
N LEU A 268 15.74 -24.74 -2.74
CA LEU A 268 16.64 -25.50 -3.60
C LEU A 268 16.82 -26.95 -3.07
N LEU A 269 16.70 -27.95 -3.96
CA LEU A 269 16.84 -29.36 -3.61
C LEU A 269 18.17 -29.94 -4.11
N ALA A 270 18.74 -30.88 -3.35
CA ALA A 270 19.79 -31.77 -3.83
C ALA A 270 19.17 -32.96 -4.58
N THR A 271 19.96 -33.68 -5.37
CA THR A 271 19.52 -34.87 -6.13
C THR A 271 18.93 -35.98 -5.26
N ASP A 272 19.34 -36.02 -4.00
CA ASP A 272 19.12 -37.14 -3.07
C ASP A 272 18.00 -36.84 -2.05
N ASP A 273 17.49 -35.59 -2.03
CA ASP A 273 16.58 -35.03 -1.00
C ASP A 273 15.15 -34.84 -1.58
N ILE A 274 14.77 -35.71 -2.52
CA ILE A 274 13.52 -35.61 -3.30
C ILE A 274 12.42 -36.47 -2.67
N ASP A 275 11.65 -35.86 -1.78
CA ASP A 275 10.35 -36.38 -1.31
C ASP A 275 9.23 -35.37 -1.67
N GLY A 276 8.06 -35.89 -2.02
CA GLY A 276 6.91 -35.09 -2.45
C GLY A 276 7.05 -34.39 -3.81
N MET A 277 6.21 -33.37 -4.00
CA MET A 277 6.07 -32.62 -5.25
C MET A 277 7.14 -31.52 -5.37
N HIS A 278 7.84 -31.48 -6.50
CA HIS A 278 8.97 -30.60 -6.76
C HIS A 278 8.96 -30.07 -8.20
N LEU A 279 9.65 -28.96 -8.42
CA LEU A 279 9.84 -28.32 -9.73
C LEU A 279 11.15 -28.81 -10.37
N LEU A 280 11.13 -29.02 -11.68
CA LEU A 280 12.32 -29.24 -12.52
C LEU A 280 12.44 -28.10 -13.54
N GLY A 281 13.51 -27.32 -13.45
CA GLY A 281 13.79 -26.25 -14.41
C GLY A 281 14.19 -26.77 -15.79
N THR A 282 13.59 -26.19 -16.83
CA THR A 282 13.82 -26.59 -18.23
C THR A 282 14.50 -25.51 -19.06
N GLY A 283 14.75 -24.31 -18.51
CA GLY A 283 15.51 -23.23 -19.15
C GLY A 283 14.90 -22.58 -20.39
N LYS A 284 13.65 -22.93 -20.74
CA LYS A 284 12.97 -22.48 -21.96
C LYS A 284 12.36 -21.08 -21.80
N PHE A 285 13.18 -20.04 -21.86
CA PHE A 285 12.71 -18.67 -21.61
C PHE A 285 11.54 -18.21 -22.52
N ASP A 286 11.51 -18.61 -23.79
CA ASP A 286 10.39 -18.32 -24.71
C ASP A 286 9.06 -18.97 -24.28
N GLU A 287 9.13 -20.13 -23.60
CA GLU A 287 7.96 -20.82 -23.07
C GLU A 287 7.52 -20.16 -21.76
N CYS A 288 8.47 -19.75 -20.91
CA CYS A 288 8.21 -18.99 -19.69
C CYS A 288 7.46 -17.67 -19.96
N LEU A 289 7.94 -16.85 -20.91
CA LEU A 289 7.26 -15.62 -21.33
C LEU A 289 5.80 -15.85 -21.74
N ARG A 290 5.53 -16.96 -22.43
CA ARG A 290 4.18 -17.31 -22.89
C ARG A 290 3.29 -17.88 -21.79
N GLN A 291 3.86 -18.53 -20.78
CA GLN A 291 3.12 -19.03 -19.62
C GLN A 291 2.88 -17.95 -18.55
N THR A 292 3.70 -16.88 -18.47
CA THR A 292 3.44 -15.75 -17.55
C THR A 292 2.56 -14.66 -18.14
N TYR A 293 2.38 -14.58 -19.47
CA TYR A 293 1.47 -13.62 -20.12
C TYR A 293 0.00 -13.68 -19.60
N PRO A 294 -0.64 -14.84 -19.39
CA PRO A 294 -2.01 -14.89 -18.86
C PRO A 294 -2.18 -14.28 -17.46
N LEU A 295 -1.11 -14.17 -16.67
CA LEU A 295 -1.14 -13.59 -15.33
C LEU A 295 -1.39 -12.07 -15.35
N LEU A 296 -1.21 -11.42 -16.51
CA LEU A 296 -1.58 -10.03 -16.78
C LEU A 296 -3.10 -9.80 -16.71
N ASP A 297 -3.90 -10.86 -16.89
CA ASP A 297 -5.36 -10.85 -16.85
C ASP A 297 -6.01 -9.76 -17.72
N LYS A 298 -5.58 -9.71 -18.99
CA LYS A 298 -6.06 -8.72 -19.98
C LYS A 298 -7.45 -9.05 -20.54
N ASP A 299 -7.94 -10.27 -20.35
CA ASP A 299 -9.28 -10.72 -20.76
C ASP A 299 -10.37 -10.38 -19.72
N ALA A 300 -9.98 -9.87 -18.54
CA ALA A 300 -10.92 -9.39 -17.52
C ALA A 300 -11.79 -8.23 -18.05
N PRO A 301 -13.08 -8.14 -17.63
CA PRO A 301 -13.99 -7.11 -18.13
C PRO A 301 -13.46 -5.68 -17.92
N CYS A 302 -13.34 -4.94 -19.01
CA CYS A 302 -12.97 -3.52 -19.04
C CYS A 302 -14.23 -2.69 -19.36
N PRO A 303 -14.87 -2.04 -18.37
CA PRO A 303 -16.10 -1.25 -18.61
C PRO A 303 -15.81 0.04 -19.38
N ASP A 304 -14.71 0.70 -19.02
CA ASP A 304 -14.31 2.01 -19.54
C ASP A 304 -12.93 1.89 -20.21
N GLN A 305 -12.86 2.08 -21.52
CA GLN A 305 -11.62 1.89 -22.28
C GLN A 305 -10.73 3.16 -22.32
N PRO A 306 -9.39 3.02 -22.34
CA PRO A 306 -8.64 1.76 -22.34
C PRO A 306 -8.40 1.20 -20.93
N CYS A 307 -7.96 -0.06 -20.86
CA CYS A 307 -7.54 -0.75 -19.63
C CYS A 307 -6.18 -1.43 -19.83
N LEU A 308 -5.39 -1.59 -18.76
CA LEU A 308 -4.04 -2.20 -18.85
C LEU A 308 -4.00 -3.67 -18.38
N LEU A 309 -4.21 -3.89 -17.08
CA LEU A 309 -4.13 -5.19 -16.39
C LEU A 309 -5.40 -5.39 -15.55
N HIS A 310 -5.88 -6.64 -15.44
CA HIS A 310 -7.07 -7.02 -14.65
C HIS A 310 -8.30 -6.11 -14.91
N GLY A 311 -8.55 -5.75 -16.18
CA GLY A 311 -9.68 -4.92 -16.58
C GLY A 311 -9.69 -3.49 -16.01
N MET A 312 -8.61 -3.04 -15.36
CA MET A 312 -8.56 -1.72 -14.71
C MET A 312 -8.35 -0.59 -15.72
N HIS A 313 -9.29 0.35 -15.72
CA HIS A 313 -9.26 1.55 -16.54
C HIS A 313 -8.03 2.43 -16.26
N VAL A 314 -7.44 3.00 -17.31
CA VAL A 314 -6.32 3.96 -17.26
C VAL A 314 -6.49 4.98 -18.40
N PRO A 315 -6.26 6.30 -18.20
CA PRO A 315 -6.21 7.28 -19.28
C PRO A 315 -5.16 6.93 -20.35
N ALA A 316 -5.34 7.35 -21.59
CA ALA A 316 -4.40 6.99 -22.66
C ALA A 316 -2.99 7.55 -22.39
N ILE A 317 -1.99 6.68 -22.38
CA ILE A 317 -0.59 7.05 -22.14
C ILE A 317 0.03 7.57 -23.43
N ASP A 318 0.61 8.77 -23.37
CA ASP A 318 1.24 9.46 -24.50
C ASP A 318 2.75 9.34 -24.37
N PHE A 319 3.33 8.23 -24.83
CA PHE A 319 4.75 7.90 -24.64
C PHE A 319 5.75 8.86 -25.32
N ASP A 320 5.28 9.83 -26.11
CA ASP A 320 6.11 10.97 -26.57
C ASP A 320 6.47 11.93 -25.41
N VAL A 321 5.64 11.98 -24.35
CA VAL A 321 5.78 12.93 -23.22
C VAL A 321 5.72 12.26 -21.84
N ASN A 322 5.11 11.08 -21.74
CA ASN A 322 5.04 10.30 -20.52
C ASN A 322 6.27 9.37 -20.39
N HIS A 323 7.37 9.93 -19.90
CA HIS A 323 8.59 9.19 -19.55
C HIS A 323 8.45 8.54 -18.17
N PHE A 324 8.61 7.22 -18.06
CA PHE A 324 8.41 6.49 -16.80
C PHE A 324 9.72 6.11 -16.10
N VAL A 325 9.77 6.31 -14.79
CA VAL A 325 10.84 5.87 -13.90
C VAL A 325 10.38 4.63 -13.12
N GLY A 326 11.08 3.51 -13.33
CA GLY A 326 10.81 2.23 -12.65
C GLY A 326 11.74 2.00 -11.45
N ILE A 327 11.18 1.56 -10.31
CA ILE A 327 11.96 1.25 -9.09
C ILE A 327 11.77 -0.21 -8.63
N SER A 328 12.38 -0.57 -7.50
CA SER A 328 12.25 -1.90 -6.88
C SER A 328 12.64 -3.03 -7.85
N GLU A 329 11.79 -4.02 -8.09
CA GLU A 329 12.11 -5.15 -8.97
C GLU A 329 12.43 -4.73 -10.41
N TYR A 330 11.85 -3.61 -10.90
CA TYR A 330 12.21 -3.05 -12.22
C TYR A 330 13.70 -2.73 -12.32
N TRP A 331 14.36 -2.32 -11.23
CA TRP A 331 15.81 -2.13 -11.19
C TRP A 331 16.56 -3.43 -10.85
N HIS A 332 16.16 -4.15 -9.79
CA HIS A 332 16.90 -5.31 -9.30
C HIS A 332 17.02 -6.41 -10.36
N THR A 333 15.92 -6.73 -11.03
CA THR A 333 15.86 -7.80 -12.03
C THR A 333 16.46 -7.38 -13.38
N THR A 334 16.51 -6.09 -13.72
CA THR A 334 17.13 -5.62 -14.98
C THR A 334 18.61 -5.25 -14.82
N HIS A 335 18.92 -4.29 -13.95
CA HIS A 335 20.24 -3.66 -13.87
C HIS A 335 21.20 -4.34 -12.90
N ASP A 336 20.74 -4.69 -11.68
CA ASP A 336 21.61 -5.32 -10.65
C ASP A 336 22.00 -6.76 -11.08
N ALA A 337 21.13 -7.48 -11.79
CA ALA A 337 21.37 -8.83 -12.31
C ALA A 337 22.10 -8.89 -13.68
N PHE A 338 21.73 -8.05 -14.66
CA PHE A 338 22.17 -8.24 -16.05
C PHE A 338 22.90 -7.07 -16.74
N GLU A 339 22.98 -5.86 -16.13
CA GLU A 339 23.69 -4.70 -16.72
C GLU A 339 25.09 -4.45 -16.12
N MET A 340 25.55 -5.30 -15.17
CA MET A 340 26.92 -5.31 -14.63
C MET A 340 27.50 -3.94 -14.22
N GLY A 341 26.65 -3.04 -13.73
CA GLY A 341 27.06 -1.72 -13.23
C GLY A 341 27.11 -0.59 -14.27
N HIS A 342 26.59 -0.79 -15.49
CA HIS A 342 26.30 0.31 -16.43
C HIS A 342 25.08 1.13 -15.98
N LYS A 343 25.21 1.83 -14.84
CA LYS A 343 24.10 2.53 -14.15
C LYS A 343 23.34 3.56 -14.97
N ASP A 344 23.99 4.08 -16.02
CA ASP A 344 23.54 5.24 -16.79
C ASP A 344 23.15 4.86 -18.25
N LYS A 345 22.91 3.56 -18.53
CA LYS A 345 22.45 3.10 -19.85
C LYS A 345 20.92 2.97 -19.89
N ALA A 346 20.32 3.42 -20.99
CA ALA A 346 18.91 3.20 -21.29
C ALA A 346 18.56 1.70 -21.39
N TYR A 347 17.36 1.34 -20.95
CA TYR A 347 16.81 -0.01 -21.05
C TYR A 347 16.50 -0.34 -22.53
N ASP A 348 17.29 -1.26 -23.10
CA ASP A 348 17.12 -1.78 -24.46
C ASP A 348 16.52 -3.18 -24.38
N PHE A 349 15.26 -3.32 -24.79
CA PHE A 349 14.51 -4.57 -24.70
C PHE A 349 15.18 -5.69 -25.48
N ALA A 350 15.73 -5.41 -26.67
CA ALA A 350 16.37 -6.43 -27.51
C ALA A 350 17.65 -6.98 -26.85
N THR A 351 18.52 -6.09 -26.35
CA THR A 351 19.72 -6.52 -25.60
C THR A 351 19.35 -7.23 -24.30
N TYR A 352 18.34 -6.76 -23.57
CA TYR A 352 17.93 -7.35 -22.30
C TYR A 352 17.33 -8.75 -22.50
N GLN A 353 16.42 -8.92 -23.46
CA GLN A 353 15.79 -10.20 -23.76
C GLN A 353 16.82 -11.27 -24.15
N GLU A 354 17.82 -10.93 -24.97
CA GLU A 354 18.86 -11.88 -25.37
C GLU A 354 19.80 -12.26 -24.20
N ARG A 355 20.15 -11.32 -23.30
CA ARG A 355 20.92 -11.64 -22.09
C ARG A 355 20.17 -12.60 -21.17
N VAL A 356 18.89 -12.34 -20.92
CA VAL A 356 18.05 -13.20 -20.07
C VAL A 356 17.89 -14.59 -20.71
N ARG A 357 17.60 -14.65 -22.03
CA ARG A 357 17.53 -15.90 -22.81
C ARG A 357 18.81 -16.73 -22.67
N SER A 358 19.97 -16.07 -22.85
CA SER A 358 21.30 -16.66 -22.79
C SER A 358 21.68 -17.13 -21.38
N PHE A 359 21.19 -16.48 -20.33
CA PHE A 359 21.33 -16.97 -18.95
C PHE A 359 20.41 -18.17 -18.67
N CYS A 360 19.10 -18.03 -18.92
CA CYS A 360 18.10 -19.02 -18.53
C CYS A 360 18.24 -20.36 -19.26
N SER A 361 18.81 -20.36 -20.47
CA SER A 361 19.09 -21.58 -21.25
C SER A 361 20.40 -22.28 -20.85
N GLN A 362 21.13 -21.80 -19.85
CA GLN A 362 22.29 -22.51 -19.30
C GLN A 362 21.85 -23.63 -18.35
N ASP A 363 22.68 -24.67 -18.27
CA ASP A 363 22.55 -25.71 -17.26
C ASP A 363 22.92 -25.15 -15.87
N TRP A 364 22.16 -25.53 -14.85
CA TRP A 364 22.31 -25.04 -13.50
C TRP A 364 23.70 -25.27 -12.90
N ALA A 365 24.37 -26.37 -13.21
CA ALA A 365 25.75 -26.59 -12.77
C ALA A 365 26.72 -25.58 -13.41
N THR A 366 26.43 -25.08 -14.62
CA THR A 366 27.19 -24.00 -15.25
C THR A 366 26.94 -22.67 -14.55
N VAL A 367 25.68 -22.39 -14.17
CA VAL A 367 25.31 -21.20 -13.39
C VAL A 367 26.01 -21.21 -12.02
N GLU A 368 26.03 -22.33 -11.29
CA GLU A 368 26.71 -22.44 -10.00
C GLU A 368 28.21 -22.17 -10.09
N ASN A 369 28.90 -22.75 -11.07
CA ASN A 369 30.32 -22.44 -11.32
C ASN A 369 30.54 -20.95 -11.65
N GLY A 370 29.62 -20.30 -12.37
CA GLY A 370 29.68 -18.87 -12.66
C GLY A 370 29.42 -17.97 -11.44
N LEU A 371 28.58 -18.41 -10.50
CA LEU A 371 28.34 -17.72 -9.22
C LEU A 371 29.58 -17.78 -8.31
N GLU A 372 30.23 -18.95 -8.21
CA GLU A 372 31.52 -19.10 -7.51
C GLU A 372 32.63 -18.25 -8.15
N ALA A 373 32.66 -18.17 -9.49
CA ALA A 373 33.54 -17.28 -10.23
C ALA A 373 33.16 -15.79 -10.15
N HIS A 374 32.04 -15.45 -9.51
CA HIS A 374 31.46 -14.11 -9.42
C HIS A 374 31.20 -13.43 -10.78
N GLN A 375 30.86 -14.22 -11.81
CA GLN A 375 30.66 -13.76 -13.20
C GLN A 375 29.57 -12.68 -13.32
N TRP A 376 28.53 -12.74 -12.48
CA TRP A 376 27.44 -11.76 -12.39
C TRP A 376 27.57 -10.81 -11.19
N GLY A 377 28.77 -10.72 -10.61
CA GLY A 377 29.05 -9.87 -9.45
C GLY A 377 28.74 -10.52 -8.10
N LYS A 378 29.20 -9.88 -7.01
CA LYS A 378 29.23 -10.46 -5.65
C LYS A 378 27.92 -10.44 -4.88
N LYS A 379 26.87 -9.81 -5.41
CA LYS A 379 25.54 -9.75 -4.79
C LYS A 379 24.58 -10.79 -5.37
N PHE A 380 24.86 -11.28 -6.58
CA PHE A 380 23.99 -12.22 -7.26
C PHE A 380 24.27 -13.60 -6.67
N ASP A 381 23.35 -14.10 -5.86
CA ASP A 381 23.48 -15.34 -5.11
C ASP A 381 22.61 -16.46 -5.70
N ARG A 382 22.66 -17.64 -5.06
CA ARG A 382 22.01 -18.86 -5.54
C ARG A 382 20.47 -18.78 -5.53
N GLU A 383 19.90 -17.95 -4.65
CA GLU A 383 18.44 -17.70 -4.58
C GLU A 383 18.03 -16.68 -5.64
N SER A 384 18.78 -15.58 -5.79
CA SER A 384 18.59 -14.61 -6.88
C SER A 384 18.67 -15.29 -8.26
N ALA A 385 19.68 -16.15 -8.46
CA ALA A 385 19.91 -16.86 -9.71
C ALA A 385 18.84 -17.91 -10.06
N SER A 386 18.14 -18.48 -9.08
CA SER A 386 17.04 -19.42 -9.34
C SER A 386 15.76 -18.67 -9.74
N GLU A 387 15.43 -17.57 -9.07
CA GLU A 387 14.20 -16.81 -9.36
C GLU A 387 14.27 -15.96 -10.64
N ILE A 388 15.46 -15.49 -11.05
CA ILE A 388 15.62 -14.39 -12.02
C ILE A 388 14.90 -14.60 -13.35
N CYS A 389 14.84 -15.84 -13.83
CA CYS A 389 14.22 -16.20 -15.11
C CYS A 389 12.69 -15.98 -15.08
N PHE A 390 12.04 -16.29 -13.95
CA PHE A 390 10.65 -15.90 -13.74
C PHE A 390 10.50 -14.37 -13.68
N LYS A 391 11.28 -13.71 -12.82
CA LYS A 391 11.18 -12.26 -12.58
C LYS A 391 11.33 -11.44 -13.87
N ALA A 392 12.32 -11.79 -14.68
CA ALA A 392 12.59 -11.12 -15.95
C ALA A 392 11.45 -11.34 -16.96
N SER A 393 10.87 -12.54 -17.04
CA SER A 393 9.68 -12.79 -17.88
C SER A 393 8.48 -11.95 -17.44
N TRP A 394 8.27 -11.81 -16.12
CA TRP A 394 7.16 -11.07 -15.56
C TRP A 394 7.30 -9.56 -15.82
N ILE A 395 8.49 -9.00 -15.64
CA ILE A 395 8.77 -7.59 -15.94
C ILE A 395 8.63 -7.29 -17.43
N MET A 396 9.13 -8.14 -18.33
CA MET A 396 8.93 -7.97 -19.78
C MET A 396 7.44 -7.93 -20.14
N ASN A 397 6.68 -8.90 -19.63
CA ASN A 397 5.24 -8.98 -19.86
C ASN A 397 4.49 -7.77 -19.25
N VAL A 398 4.81 -7.34 -18.03
CA VAL A 398 4.14 -6.19 -17.39
C VAL A 398 4.48 -4.86 -18.10
N LEU A 399 5.73 -4.62 -18.51
CA LEU A 399 6.11 -3.39 -19.20
C LEU A 399 5.51 -3.31 -20.61
N HIS A 400 5.74 -4.31 -21.45
CA HIS A 400 5.51 -4.21 -22.91
C HIS A 400 4.15 -4.76 -23.36
N ASP A 401 3.66 -5.83 -22.73
CA ASP A 401 2.38 -6.46 -23.07
C ASP A 401 1.27 -6.03 -22.10
N GLY A 402 1.64 -5.60 -20.89
CA GLY A 402 0.77 -5.06 -19.85
C GLY A 402 0.49 -3.57 -20.03
N ILE A 403 1.48 -2.73 -19.74
CA ILE A 403 1.42 -1.26 -19.77
C ILE A 403 1.53 -0.71 -21.20
N GLY A 404 2.23 -1.41 -22.09
CA GLY A 404 2.38 -1.02 -23.51
C GLY A 404 3.59 -0.12 -23.80
N ILE A 405 4.61 -0.13 -22.95
CA ILE A 405 5.85 0.63 -23.15
C ILE A 405 6.53 0.17 -24.45
N PRO A 406 6.96 1.08 -25.35
CA PRO A 406 7.58 0.72 -26.63
C PRO A 406 8.80 -0.21 -26.49
N ARG A 407 8.94 -1.19 -27.39
CA ARG A 407 10.05 -2.16 -27.40
C ARG A 407 11.25 -1.58 -28.15
N VAL A 408 11.96 -0.66 -27.47
CA VAL A 408 13.24 -0.10 -27.95
C VAL A 408 14.17 -1.23 -28.40
N GLY A 409 14.69 -1.13 -29.62
CA GLY A 409 15.53 -2.14 -30.26
C GLY A 409 14.80 -3.13 -31.18
N LEU A 410 13.46 -3.20 -31.13
CA LEU A 410 12.63 -3.99 -32.05
C LEU A 410 11.59 -3.17 -32.82
N GLU A 411 11.05 -2.12 -32.19
CA GLU A 411 10.04 -1.24 -32.77
C GLU A 411 10.68 0.08 -33.22
N ASP A 412 10.61 0.38 -34.53
CA ASP A 412 10.98 1.70 -35.04
C ASP A 412 9.99 2.74 -34.49
N ILE A 413 10.50 3.77 -33.80
CA ILE A 413 9.70 4.88 -33.23
C ILE A 413 9.27 5.84 -34.35
N THR A 414 8.44 5.35 -35.27
CA THR A 414 8.06 5.99 -36.54
C THR A 414 7.22 7.26 -36.42
N GLY A 415 6.86 7.66 -35.20
CA GLY A 415 6.19 8.94 -34.91
C GLY A 415 7.15 10.10 -34.60
N SER A 416 8.36 9.83 -34.10
CA SER A 416 9.28 10.88 -33.66
C SER A 416 10.21 11.35 -34.79
N GLY A 417 10.64 12.62 -34.73
CA GLY A 417 11.73 13.12 -35.57
C GLY A 417 13.13 12.66 -35.10
N HIS A 418 13.18 11.78 -34.09
CA HIS A 418 14.34 11.50 -33.26
C HIS A 418 14.80 10.07 -33.46
N ASN A 419 15.86 9.93 -34.27
CA ASN A 419 16.39 8.64 -34.68
C ASN A 419 17.25 8.06 -33.54
N GLY A 420 16.60 7.37 -32.59
CA GLY A 420 17.17 7.01 -31.28
C GLY A 420 18.53 6.31 -31.32
N THR A 421 18.85 5.56 -32.37
CA THR A 421 20.19 4.95 -32.56
C THR A 421 21.33 5.96 -32.68
N LYS A 422 21.05 7.25 -32.95
CA LYS A 422 22.03 8.35 -32.94
C LYS A 422 22.09 9.08 -31.60
N GLU A 423 20.97 9.27 -30.92
CA GLU A 423 20.89 10.10 -29.72
C GLU A 423 21.42 9.37 -28.46
N VAL A 424 21.32 8.03 -28.43
CA VAL A 424 22.03 7.16 -27.47
C VAL A 424 23.57 7.36 -27.50
N LEU A 425 24.13 7.91 -28.58
CA LEU A 425 25.55 8.22 -28.71
C LEU A 425 25.90 9.71 -28.53
N SER A 426 24.93 10.63 -28.49
CA SER A 426 25.17 12.08 -28.34
C SER A 426 24.79 12.66 -26.99
N HIS A 427 23.89 12.04 -26.23
CA HIS A 427 23.38 12.60 -24.96
C HIS A 427 24.18 12.25 -23.69
N GLY A 428 25.36 11.63 -23.83
CA GLY A 428 26.27 11.29 -22.72
C GLY A 428 26.86 12.47 -21.91
N GLN A 429 26.31 13.68 -22.05
CA GLN A 429 26.65 14.89 -21.25
C GLN A 429 25.41 15.72 -20.82
N SER A 430 24.17 15.23 -21.01
CA SER A 430 22.94 15.90 -20.58
C SER A 430 22.02 14.95 -19.81
N LYS A 431 21.61 15.31 -18.57
CA LYS A 431 20.80 14.48 -17.63
C LYS A 431 19.33 14.24 -18.07
N GLY A 432 19.09 13.85 -19.31
CA GLY A 432 17.73 13.63 -19.83
C GLY A 432 17.20 12.23 -19.55
N TYR A 433 16.26 12.10 -18.60
CA TYR A 433 15.40 10.92 -18.44
C TYR A 433 14.33 10.87 -19.57
N LEU A 434 14.77 10.83 -20.82
CA LEU A 434 13.93 11.06 -22.01
C LEU A 434 13.54 9.79 -22.78
N ASP A 435 14.00 8.61 -22.34
CA ASP A 435 13.45 7.34 -22.80
C ASP A 435 12.03 7.17 -22.24
N SER A 436 11.16 6.41 -22.93
CA SER A 436 9.80 6.14 -22.43
C SER A 436 9.79 5.33 -21.13
N PHE A 437 10.88 4.62 -20.83
CA PHE A 437 11.10 3.90 -19.57
C PHE A 437 12.58 3.86 -19.18
N GLN A 438 12.89 4.20 -17.93
CA GLN A 438 14.21 4.02 -17.32
C GLN A 438 14.05 3.45 -15.90
N ALA A 439 14.74 2.35 -15.60
CA ALA A 439 14.80 1.85 -14.22
C ALA A 439 15.87 2.59 -13.41
N VAL A 440 15.64 2.82 -12.12
CA VAL A 440 16.62 3.40 -11.17
C VAL A 440 16.51 2.79 -9.77
N ASN A 441 17.63 2.77 -9.06
CA ASN A 441 17.66 2.61 -7.59
C ASN A 441 17.89 3.95 -6.87
N ASN A 442 18.63 4.87 -7.48
CA ASN A 442 19.02 6.14 -6.88
C ASN A 442 18.95 7.29 -7.89
N ILE A 443 18.49 8.45 -7.45
CA ILE A 443 18.52 9.72 -8.19
C ILE A 443 19.38 10.71 -7.37
N ASP A 444 20.41 11.28 -8.00
CA ASP A 444 21.45 12.12 -7.37
C ASP A 444 21.89 11.60 -5.97
N SER A 445 22.22 10.30 -5.94
CA SER A 445 22.66 9.52 -4.74
C SER A 445 21.61 9.26 -3.65
N THR A 446 20.37 9.71 -3.79
CA THR A 446 19.27 9.38 -2.86
C THR A 446 18.50 8.16 -3.37
N GLU A 447 18.18 7.19 -2.51
CA GLU A 447 17.33 6.03 -2.88
C GLU A 447 15.91 6.50 -3.18
N VAL A 448 15.32 6.05 -4.29
CA VAL A 448 13.93 6.37 -4.62
C VAL A 448 13.01 5.45 -3.83
N SER A 449 12.24 6.03 -2.91
CA SER A 449 11.23 5.30 -2.12
C SER A 449 10.02 6.20 -1.89
N TRP A 450 8.83 5.62 -1.92
CA TRP A 450 7.58 6.32 -1.60
C TRP A 450 7.62 6.96 -0.20
N THR A 451 8.39 6.42 0.74
CA THR A 451 8.58 7.00 2.08
C THR A 451 9.12 8.43 2.05
N LEU A 452 9.95 8.78 1.05
CA LEU A 452 10.40 10.16 0.83
C LEU A 452 9.24 11.05 0.40
N GLY A 453 8.36 10.60 -0.49
CA GLY A 453 7.21 11.39 -0.95
C GLY A 453 6.21 11.69 0.17
N LYS A 454 5.98 10.72 1.07
CA LYS A 454 5.24 10.94 2.33
C LYS A 454 5.87 12.05 3.18
N MET A 455 7.20 12.13 3.24
CA MET A 455 7.93 13.15 4.01
C MET A 455 8.08 14.50 3.30
N VAL A 456 8.16 14.53 1.98
CA VAL A 456 8.07 15.77 1.18
C VAL A 456 6.69 16.40 1.38
N LEU A 457 5.63 15.61 1.27
CA LEU A 457 4.26 16.07 1.55
C LEU A 457 4.10 16.58 3.00
N TYR A 458 4.65 15.87 3.98
CA TYR A 458 4.63 16.32 5.38
C TYR A 458 5.43 17.61 5.60
N ALA A 459 6.70 17.67 5.16
CA ALA A 459 7.54 18.85 5.30
C ALA A 459 6.95 20.08 4.61
N SER A 460 6.33 19.88 3.44
CA SER A 460 5.58 20.91 2.69
C SER A 460 4.37 21.44 3.46
N SER A 461 3.60 20.56 4.12
CA SER A 461 2.44 20.98 4.93
C SER A 461 2.81 21.77 6.20
N GLN A 462 4.06 21.68 6.66
CA GLN A 462 4.57 22.47 7.79
C GLN A 462 4.93 23.92 7.40
N VAL A 463 4.83 24.29 6.11
CA VAL A 463 5.00 25.70 5.69
C VAL A 463 3.73 26.50 5.98
N PRO A 464 3.81 27.67 6.65
CA PRO A 464 2.65 28.52 6.91
C PRO A 464 1.88 28.94 5.64
N LEU A 465 0.61 29.28 5.83
CA LEU A 465 -0.24 29.87 4.78
C LEU A 465 0.25 31.28 4.43
N GLU A 466 0.32 31.61 3.14
CA GLU A 466 0.61 32.98 2.68
C GLU A 466 -0.64 33.89 2.73
N ALA A 467 -1.83 33.30 2.57
CA ALA A 467 -3.12 33.96 2.68
C ALA A 467 -4.13 33.07 3.42
N GLU A 468 -5.08 33.67 4.13
CA GLU A 468 -6.10 32.94 4.94
C GLU A 468 -7.01 32.03 4.09
N GLU A 469 -7.12 32.28 2.79
CA GLU A 469 -7.92 31.50 1.83
C GLU A 469 -7.17 30.31 1.20
N ALA A 470 -5.88 30.13 1.48
CA ALA A 470 -5.06 29.10 0.84
C ALA A 470 -5.41 27.68 1.33
N LEU A 471 -5.62 26.76 0.37
CA LEU A 471 -6.05 25.38 0.65
C LEU A 471 -4.95 24.55 1.36
N PRO A 472 -5.34 23.51 2.14
CA PRO A 472 -4.39 22.63 2.81
C PRO A 472 -3.56 21.79 1.82
N VAL A 473 -2.33 21.47 2.25
CA VAL A 473 -1.46 20.47 1.62
C VAL A 473 -2.00 19.07 1.92
N GLY A 474 -1.98 18.18 0.94
CA GLY A 474 -2.64 16.86 1.00
C GLY A 474 -3.12 16.43 -0.39
N PHE A 475 -3.98 15.41 -0.46
CA PHE A 475 -4.52 14.90 -1.72
C PHE A 475 -5.92 14.28 -1.58
N GLY A 476 -6.70 14.26 -2.66
CA GLY A 476 -8.03 13.64 -2.70
C GLY A 476 -8.64 13.70 -4.09
N SER A 477 -9.96 13.49 -4.20
CA SER A 477 -10.71 13.61 -5.46
C SER A 477 -10.47 14.96 -6.15
N ASN A 478 -10.33 14.96 -7.48
CA ASN A 478 -10.07 16.16 -8.29
C ASN A 478 -11.31 17.07 -8.43
N VAL A 479 -11.63 17.78 -7.34
CA VAL A 479 -12.69 18.79 -7.27
C VAL A 479 -12.18 20.09 -6.64
N ALA A 480 -12.91 21.19 -6.86
CA ALA A 480 -12.57 22.48 -6.28
C ALA A 480 -12.74 22.49 -4.75
N GLY A 481 -11.79 23.09 -4.03
CA GLY A 481 -11.79 23.13 -2.57
C GLY A 481 -11.27 21.82 -1.94
N VAL A 482 -11.68 21.55 -0.70
CA VAL A 482 -11.28 20.35 0.06
C VAL A 482 -12.40 19.30 -0.06
N PRO A 483 -12.19 18.16 -0.75
CA PRO A 483 -13.18 17.10 -0.82
C PRO A 483 -13.32 16.32 0.50
N SER A 484 -14.41 15.55 0.62
CA SER A 484 -14.69 14.71 1.79
C SER A 484 -13.75 13.50 1.96
N ASP A 485 -12.96 13.16 0.93
CA ASP A 485 -11.95 12.10 0.95
C ASP A 485 -10.52 12.62 1.14
N PHE A 486 -10.35 13.93 1.39
CA PHE A 486 -9.04 14.57 1.42
C PHE A 486 -8.14 14.05 2.55
N GLN A 487 -7.00 13.48 2.17
CA GLN A 487 -6.01 12.91 3.07
C GLN A 487 -4.98 13.97 3.47
N TYR A 488 -4.99 14.32 4.76
CA TYR A 488 -4.00 15.22 5.36
C TYR A 488 -2.68 14.48 5.66
N PRO A 489 -1.53 15.17 5.68
CA PRO A 489 -0.24 14.50 5.90
C PRO A 489 -0.04 14.01 7.34
N SER A 490 -0.71 14.64 8.31
CA SER A 490 -0.85 14.21 9.72
C SER A 490 -2.09 14.87 10.36
N VAL A 491 -2.55 14.34 11.50
CA VAL A 491 -3.63 14.90 12.32
C VAL A 491 -3.29 16.26 12.93
N GLU A 492 -2.02 16.56 13.19
CA GLU A 492 -1.55 17.86 13.73
C GLU A 492 -1.81 19.05 12.78
N LEU A 493 -2.16 18.74 11.53
CA LEU A 493 -2.39 19.70 10.44
C LEU A 493 -3.88 19.78 10.06
N LEU A 494 -4.75 19.08 10.78
CA LEU A 494 -6.19 19.29 10.68
C LEU A 494 -6.52 20.71 11.18
N PRO A 495 -7.40 21.46 10.49
CA PRO A 495 -7.86 22.74 11.00
C PRO A 495 -8.56 22.56 12.36
N SER A 496 -7.99 23.11 13.42
CA SER A 496 -8.68 23.21 14.71
C SER A 496 -10.02 23.92 14.52
N PRO A 497 -11.13 23.44 15.11
CA PRO A 497 -12.45 24.11 15.05
C PRO A 497 -12.46 25.54 15.59
N GLU A 498 -11.41 25.94 16.31
CA GLU A 498 -11.22 27.23 16.98
C GLU A 498 -11.03 28.43 16.02
N GLY A 499 -10.94 28.19 14.70
CA GLY A 499 -10.85 29.25 13.69
C GLY A 499 -12.13 30.09 13.51
N ILE A 500 -13.26 29.70 14.11
CA ILE A 500 -14.53 30.44 14.04
C ILE A 500 -15.00 30.80 15.45
N HIS A 501 -15.34 32.09 15.67
CA HIS A 501 -15.65 32.67 16.97
C HIS A 501 -16.72 31.91 17.80
N GLY A 502 -16.47 31.71 19.11
CA GLY A 502 -17.54 31.87 20.11
C GLY A 502 -17.71 30.85 21.24
N THR A 503 -16.69 30.61 22.07
CA THR A 503 -16.84 30.23 23.50
C THR A 503 -17.92 29.16 23.86
N THR A 504 -17.65 27.87 23.67
CA THR A 504 -18.49 26.79 24.22
C THR A 504 -17.71 25.78 25.10
N TRP A 505 -17.50 26.14 26.37
CA TRP A 505 -17.02 25.20 27.41
C TRP A 505 -17.99 24.03 27.71
N HIS A 506 -19.11 23.95 27.01
CA HIS A 506 -20.15 22.94 27.22
C HIS A 506 -19.88 21.63 26.46
N ASP A 507 -19.26 21.70 25.28
CA ASP A 507 -19.20 20.55 24.36
C ASP A 507 -18.12 19.55 24.80
N ALA A 508 -16.98 20.07 25.26
CA ALA A 508 -15.91 19.33 25.93
C ALA A 508 -16.36 18.58 27.21
N LEU A 509 -17.53 18.93 27.76
CA LEU A 509 -18.14 18.28 28.93
C LEU A 509 -19.16 17.18 28.58
N LEU A 510 -19.57 17.08 27.30
CA LEU A 510 -20.72 16.25 26.89
C LEU A 510 -20.40 15.19 25.84
N GLU A 511 -19.50 15.47 24.89
CA GLU A 511 -19.26 14.62 23.70
C GLU A 511 -17.97 13.77 23.77
N GLY A 512 -17.12 13.97 24.78
CA GLY A 512 -15.90 13.17 24.98
C GLY A 512 -16.15 11.69 25.35
N SER A 513 -15.71 10.77 24.51
CA SER A 513 -15.86 9.31 24.66
C SER A 513 -14.88 8.68 25.66
N SER A 514 -14.98 9.03 26.95
CA SER A 514 -14.12 8.49 28.02
C SER A 514 -14.86 7.66 29.06
N SER A 515 -14.27 6.51 29.44
CA SER A 515 -14.78 5.60 30.47
C SER A 515 -14.81 6.20 31.90
N ARG A 516 -14.24 7.39 32.11
CA ARG A 516 -14.21 8.10 33.40
C ARG A 516 -15.39 9.08 33.60
N ARG A 517 -16.42 9.03 32.74
CA ARG A 517 -17.59 9.94 32.73
C ARG A 517 -18.33 10.06 34.08
N ALA A 518 -18.61 8.94 34.75
CA ALA A 518 -19.46 8.95 35.96
C ALA A 518 -18.78 9.56 37.22
N PRO A 519 -17.54 9.18 37.61
CA PRO A 519 -16.88 9.79 38.78
C PRO A 519 -16.68 11.31 38.65
N GLY A 520 -16.31 11.80 37.46
CA GLY A 520 -16.03 13.22 37.23
C GLY A 520 -17.28 14.11 37.43
N PHE A 521 -18.42 13.70 36.88
CA PHE A 521 -19.67 14.45 37.00
C PHE A 521 -20.21 14.46 38.45
N ILE A 522 -20.04 13.35 39.18
CA ILE A 522 -20.38 13.25 40.62
C ILE A 522 -19.47 14.16 41.46
N LEU A 523 -18.17 14.19 41.18
CA LEU A 523 -17.21 15.07 41.86
C LEU A 523 -17.54 16.55 41.61
N PHE A 524 -17.85 16.92 40.37
CA PHE A 524 -18.26 18.28 40.00
C PHE A 524 -19.54 18.70 40.74
N LEU A 525 -20.57 17.85 40.77
CA LEU A 525 -21.79 18.11 41.55
C LEU A 525 -21.51 18.26 43.05
N LEU A 526 -20.64 17.45 43.64
CA LEU A 526 -20.23 17.59 45.04
C LEU A 526 -19.54 18.93 45.32
N ILE A 527 -18.66 19.38 44.41
CA ILE A 527 -18.00 20.70 44.51
C ILE A 527 -19.04 21.82 44.42
N VAL A 528 -19.96 21.77 43.46
CA VAL A 528 -21.04 22.77 43.32
C VAL A 528 -21.95 22.80 44.56
N ILE A 529 -22.30 21.64 45.13
CA ILE A 529 -23.09 21.53 46.37
C ILE A 529 -22.33 22.12 47.57
N LEU A 530 -21.03 21.84 47.70
CA LEU A 530 -20.18 22.42 48.75
C LEU A 530 -20.08 23.95 48.61
N VAL A 531 -19.80 24.46 47.42
CA VAL A 531 -19.74 25.91 47.14
C VAL A 531 -21.09 26.57 47.44
N ALA A 532 -22.21 25.99 46.98
CA ALA A 532 -23.54 26.49 47.29
C ALA A 532 -23.87 26.47 48.81
N PHE A 533 -23.41 25.44 49.54
CA PHE A 533 -23.53 25.37 51.00
C PHE A 533 -22.72 26.48 51.68
N PHE A 534 -21.48 26.73 51.24
CA PHE A 534 -20.63 27.78 51.82
C PHE A 534 -21.13 29.20 51.48
N LEU A 535 -21.61 29.45 50.25
CA LEU A 535 -22.21 30.73 49.85
C LEU A 535 -23.58 30.99 50.49
N CYS A 536 -24.34 29.94 50.84
CA CYS A 536 -25.56 30.11 51.63
C CYS A 536 -25.23 30.60 53.05
N GLY A 537 -25.53 31.85 53.36
CA GLY A 537 -25.33 32.44 54.69
C GLY A 537 -25.98 31.65 55.84
N ARG A 538 -25.40 31.75 57.04
CA ARG A 538 -25.68 30.91 58.23
C ARG A 538 -27.18 30.71 58.53
N GLY A 539 -28.01 31.74 58.34
CA GLY A 539 -29.47 31.68 58.55
C GLY A 539 -30.26 30.88 57.49
N ARG A 540 -29.76 30.70 56.26
CA ARG A 540 -30.37 29.83 55.25
C ARG A 540 -30.04 28.35 55.52
N ARG A 541 -28.81 28.04 55.98
CA ARG A 541 -28.39 26.68 56.32
C ARG A 541 -29.29 26.05 57.40
N LEU A 542 -29.63 26.79 58.47
CA LEU A 542 -30.59 26.30 59.47
C LEU A 542 -31.95 25.97 58.88
N LYS A 543 -32.50 26.81 57.98
CA LYS A 543 -33.82 26.56 57.37
C LYS A 543 -33.82 25.29 56.50
N VAL A 544 -32.75 25.05 55.75
CA VAL A 544 -32.57 23.78 54.99
C VAL A 544 -32.44 22.59 55.93
N TYR A 545 -31.62 22.69 56.98
CA TYR A 545 -31.47 21.64 57.99
C TYR A 545 -32.79 21.29 58.68
N HIS A 546 -33.58 22.28 59.09
CA HIS A 546 -34.93 22.06 59.64
C HIS A 546 -35.89 21.45 58.62
N LYS A 547 -35.85 21.86 57.34
CA LYS A 547 -36.71 21.27 56.30
C LYS A 547 -36.38 19.80 56.04
N ILE A 548 -35.09 19.45 55.95
CA ILE A 548 -34.64 18.05 55.81
C ILE A 548 -34.98 17.23 57.07
N LYS A 549 -34.78 17.79 58.26
CA LYS A 549 -35.15 17.15 59.54
C LYS A 549 -36.65 16.89 59.67
N ASN A 550 -37.50 17.73 59.07
CA ASN A 550 -38.95 17.49 59.02
C ASN A 550 -39.35 16.44 57.96
N VAL A 551 -38.62 16.33 56.84
CA VAL A 551 -38.87 15.31 55.81
C VAL A 551 -38.45 13.91 56.27
N PHE A 552 -37.33 13.79 56.99
CA PHE A 552 -36.88 12.53 57.62
C PHE A 552 -37.32 12.38 59.09
N GLY A 553 -38.32 13.17 59.51
CA GLY A 553 -38.84 13.18 60.87
C GLY A 553 -40.00 12.21 61.07
N TRP A 554 -39.73 10.97 61.51
CA TRP A 554 -40.75 10.07 62.03
C TRP A 554 -41.39 10.66 63.31
N GLY A 555 -42.51 11.36 63.15
CA GLY A 555 -43.42 11.77 64.23
C GLY A 555 -44.80 11.18 63.98
N GLY A 556 -45.10 10.03 64.59
CA GLY A 556 -46.41 9.38 64.44
C GLY A 556 -47.51 10.01 65.29
N PRO A 557 -48.79 9.96 64.86
CA PRO A 557 -49.93 10.41 65.66
C PRO A 557 -50.30 9.36 66.72
N SER A 558 -50.66 9.81 67.93
CA SER A 558 -51.14 8.95 69.01
C SER A 558 -52.60 9.27 69.36
N HIS A 559 -53.43 8.22 69.43
CA HIS A 559 -54.72 8.23 70.12
C HIS A 559 -54.76 7.08 71.14
N PRO A 560 -55.63 7.15 72.18
CA PRO A 560 -55.22 6.63 73.48
C PRO A 560 -55.93 5.35 73.92
N ASN A 561 -55.16 4.44 74.54
CA ASN A 561 -55.57 3.84 75.80
C ASN A 561 -54.36 3.37 76.65
N TYR A 562 -54.61 3.14 77.93
CA TYR A 562 -53.64 2.98 79.03
C TYR A 562 -53.13 1.52 79.20
N PRO A 563 -52.10 1.20 80.04
CA PRO A 563 -51.02 2.05 80.60
C PRO A 563 -49.61 1.39 80.81
N LYS A 564 -48.65 2.20 81.32
CA LYS A 564 -47.55 1.86 82.29
C LYS A 564 -46.25 1.12 81.84
N ARG A 565 -45.19 1.96 81.75
CA ARG A 565 -43.92 1.95 82.55
C ARG A 565 -42.63 1.23 82.08
N ARG A 566 -41.53 1.99 82.29
CA ARG A 566 -40.09 1.64 82.49
C ARG A 566 -39.26 1.20 81.27
N ARG A 567 -38.55 2.12 80.58
CA ARG A 567 -37.21 2.69 80.89
C ARG A 567 -36.00 1.80 80.51
N ILE A 568 -35.16 2.38 79.62
CA ILE A 568 -33.68 2.48 79.67
C ILE A 568 -32.80 1.42 78.95
N PHE A 569 -31.99 1.92 78.00
CA PHE A 569 -30.59 1.63 77.57
C PHE A 569 -30.04 0.18 77.55
N GLY A 570 -29.06 -0.19 76.70
CA GLY A 570 -28.32 0.57 75.68
C GLY A 570 -26.93 -0.03 75.38
N GLY A 571 -26.12 0.64 74.54
CA GLY A 571 -24.78 0.17 74.09
C GLY A 571 -24.88 -0.68 72.80
N LYS A 572 -24.07 -0.55 71.74
CA LYS A 572 -22.64 -0.21 71.50
C LYS A 572 -21.65 -1.38 71.65
N LEU A 573 -21.27 -1.92 70.48
CA LEU A 573 -19.94 -2.32 69.99
C LEU A 573 -18.76 -2.32 70.99
N PRO A 574 -17.85 -3.31 70.86
CA PRO A 574 -16.59 -2.99 70.17
C PRO A 574 -16.15 -4.01 69.09
N PHE A 575 -15.14 -3.62 68.31
CA PHE A 575 -14.36 -4.48 67.41
C PHE A 575 -13.29 -5.28 68.19
N PHE A 576 -13.02 -6.51 67.75
CA PHE A 576 -11.69 -7.10 67.44
C PHE A 576 -11.84 -8.64 67.36
N GLY A 577 -11.08 -9.30 66.48
CA GLY A 577 -10.88 -10.76 66.51
C GLY A 577 -9.44 -11.10 66.91
N PRO A 578 -8.95 -12.34 66.67
CA PRO A 578 -9.66 -13.53 66.17
C PRO A 578 -9.40 -14.82 66.99
N ARG A 579 -10.16 -15.88 66.67
CA ARG A 579 -9.98 -17.31 67.06
C ARG A 579 -10.24 -17.70 68.53
N SER A 580 -10.54 -18.99 68.68
CA SER A 580 -11.02 -19.78 69.83
C SER A 580 -9.84 -20.53 70.52
N PRO A 581 -10.01 -21.44 71.52
CA PRO A 581 -11.23 -22.01 72.12
C PRO A 581 -11.26 -22.15 73.66
N THR A 582 -12.35 -22.70 74.20
CA THR A 582 -12.40 -23.33 75.54
C THR A 582 -13.42 -24.49 75.59
N TYR A 583 -13.25 -25.37 76.56
CA TYR A 583 -13.89 -26.70 76.70
C TYR A 583 -14.33 -26.87 78.18
N GLU A 584 -15.12 -27.86 78.62
CA GLU A 584 -15.57 -29.15 78.07
C GLU A 584 -16.84 -29.59 78.86
N ARG A 585 -17.71 -30.47 78.29
CA ARG A 585 -18.15 -31.73 78.96
C ARG A 585 -19.14 -32.59 78.15
N VAL A 586 -18.82 -33.90 78.03
CA VAL A 586 -19.74 -35.07 78.18
C VAL A 586 -20.92 -35.13 77.20
N LEU A 587 -21.00 -36.02 76.20
CA LEU A 587 -20.32 -37.28 75.79
C LEU A 587 -20.34 -37.35 74.22
N GLU A 588 -19.78 -38.26 73.42
CA GLU A 588 -18.82 -39.41 73.42
C GLU A 588 -18.56 -39.73 71.90
N GLU A 589 -17.61 -40.54 71.39
CA GLU A 589 -16.53 -41.42 71.88
C GLU A 589 -15.48 -41.55 70.71
N GLY A 590 -14.48 -42.43 70.81
CA GLY A 590 -14.05 -43.26 69.66
C GLY A 590 -12.97 -42.74 68.69
N ALA A 591 -11.69 -42.77 69.11
CA ALA A 591 -10.44 -42.97 68.33
C ALA A 591 -10.20 -42.25 66.95
N GLN A 592 -9.15 -41.43 66.74
CA GLN A 592 -7.70 -41.75 66.60
C GLN A 592 -7.31 -42.48 65.28
N GLU A 593 -6.22 -42.17 64.55
CA GLU A 593 -5.15 -41.14 64.74
C GLU A 593 -4.45 -40.71 63.41
N PHE A 594 -3.26 -40.11 63.53
CA PHE A 594 -2.34 -39.46 62.55
C PHE A 594 -1.78 -40.43 61.46
N ASP A 595 -0.94 -40.07 60.46
CA ASP A 595 0.01 -38.94 60.33
C ASP A 595 0.42 -38.57 58.86
N LEU A 596 1.33 -37.59 58.75
CA LEU A 596 2.13 -37.08 57.61
C LEU A 596 2.56 -38.10 56.53
N GLY A 597 2.61 -37.69 55.25
CA GLY A 597 3.09 -38.54 54.14
C GLY A 597 3.48 -37.82 52.83
N VAL A 598 4.76 -37.49 52.71
CA VAL A 598 5.49 -36.89 51.57
C VAL A 598 5.52 -37.74 50.27
N SER A 599 5.67 -37.06 49.11
CA SER A 599 6.07 -37.59 47.77
C SER A 599 5.09 -38.50 47.00
N GLY A 600 5.29 -38.59 45.67
CA GLY A 600 4.58 -39.56 44.81
C GLY A 600 4.39 -39.12 43.36
N SER A 601 5.44 -39.23 42.53
CA SER A 601 5.38 -38.90 41.11
C SER A 601 4.71 -39.98 40.24
N SER A 602 4.37 -39.59 39.00
CA SER A 602 4.32 -40.44 37.80
C SER A 602 3.03 -41.24 37.49
N ARG A 603 2.60 -41.10 36.21
CA ARG A 603 2.17 -42.17 35.25
C ARG A 603 1.03 -43.12 35.64
N SER A 604 0.22 -43.67 34.73
CA SER A 604 -0.19 -43.41 33.32
C SER A 604 -1.17 -44.55 32.94
N SER A 605 -1.55 -44.69 31.66
CA SER A 605 -2.40 -45.79 31.11
C SER A 605 -3.89 -45.63 31.49
N PHE A 606 -4.89 -45.73 30.59
CA PHE A 606 -5.23 -46.82 29.64
C PHE A 606 -5.43 -48.16 30.37
N ASP A 607 -6.50 -48.94 30.18
CA ASP A 607 -7.59 -48.97 29.18
C ASP A 607 -8.90 -49.36 29.94
N GLY A 608 -10.15 -49.39 29.47
CA GLY A 608 -10.79 -49.43 28.16
C GLY A 608 -12.11 -50.20 28.33
N GLY A 609 -13.27 -49.65 27.93
CA GLY A 609 -14.57 -50.30 28.18
C GLY A 609 -15.81 -49.59 27.60
N ARG A 610 -16.56 -50.28 26.76
CA ARG A 610 -17.76 -49.87 25.98
C ARG A 610 -18.91 -50.89 26.24
N PRO A 611 -20.16 -50.75 25.70
CA PRO A 611 -20.86 -49.61 25.09
C PRO A 611 -22.35 -49.41 25.58
N SER A 612 -23.10 -48.52 24.89
CA SER A 612 -24.60 -48.46 24.75
C SER A 612 -25.45 -48.03 25.98
N GLU A 613 -26.60 -47.34 25.86
CA GLU A 613 -27.43 -47.01 24.67
C GLU A 613 -28.23 -45.66 24.80
N ALA A 614 -28.71 -45.14 23.65
CA ALA A 614 -29.88 -44.26 23.42
C ALA A 614 -29.92 -42.72 23.73
N ASP A 615 -30.57 -42.02 22.78
CA ASP A 615 -31.43 -40.82 22.82
C ASP A 615 -30.97 -39.33 23.01
N ALA A 616 -31.04 -38.61 21.86
CA ALA A 616 -31.92 -37.44 21.59
C ALA A 616 -31.48 -35.94 21.75
N ALA A 617 -32.06 -35.13 20.84
CA ALA A 617 -32.45 -33.70 20.94
C ALA A 617 -31.43 -32.53 20.85
N ARG A 618 -31.15 -32.10 19.60
CA ARG A 618 -31.15 -30.71 19.04
C ARG A 618 -30.80 -29.49 19.94
N PHE A 619 -29.81 -28.71 19.49
CA PHE A 619 -29.55 -27.31 19.91
C PHE A 619 -30.17 -26.26 18.97
N THR A 620 -30.49 -25.07 19.50
CA THR A 620 -30.69 -23.83 18.72
C THR A 620 -30.21 -22.59 19.52
N ALA A 621 -29.64 -21.60 18.82
CA ALA A 621 -29.21 -20.31 19.37
C ALA A 621 -29.90 -19.14 18.61
N PRO A 622 -30.06 -17.95 19.22
CA PRO A 622 -30.84 -16.85 18.63
C PRO A 622 -30.13 -16.11 17.49
N LYS A 623 -30.90 -15.43 16.63
CA LYS A 623 -30.44 -14.78 15.40
C LYS A 623 -30.11 -13.29 15.57
N ARG A 624 -29.17 -12.82 14.74
CA ARG A 624 -28.84 -11.41 14.50
C ARG A 624 -29.88 -10.77 13.55
N ALA A 625 -30.09 -9.45 13.66
CA ALA A 625 -31.00 -8.70 12.79
C ALA A 625 -30.26 -7.86 11.74
N SER A 626 -30.87 -7.70 10.57
CA SER A 626 -30.55 -6.69 9.53
C SER A 626 -31.85 -6.31 8.80
N SER A 627 -31.94 -5.08 8.29
CA SER A 627 -33.17 -4.52 7.71
C SER A 627 -33.19 -4.59 6.17
N TRP A 628 -34.38 -4.45 5.59
CA TRP A 628 -34.63 -4.56 4.15
C TRP A 628 -34.43 -3.27 3.34
N GLY A 629 -34.07 -3.45 2.08
CA GLY A 629 -34.56 -2.68 0.93
C GLY A 629 -34.90 -3.68 -0.19
N SER A 630 -36.02 -3.50 -0.92
CA SER A 630 -36.53 -4.52 -1.85
C SER A 630 -37.12 -3.92 -3.13
N GLY A 631 -36.96 -4.62 -4.25
CA GLY A 631 -37.52 -4.29 -5.56
C GLY A 631 -37.65 -5.54 -6.44
N ASN A 632 -38.80 -6.20 -6.38
CA ASN A 632 -39.07 -7.43 -7.15
C ASN A 632 -39.25 -7.14 -8.66
N THR A 633 -38.73 -8.02 -9.52
CA THR A 633 -39.59 -8.88 -10.38
C THR A 633 -38.79 -9.96 -11.09
N THR A 634 -39.34 -11.17 -11.13
CA THR A 634 -38.95 -12.27 -12.04
C THR A 634 -40.21 -12.96 -12.56
N PRO A 635 -40.18 -13.47 -13.80
CA PRO A 635 -40.97 -14.63 -14.18
C PRO A 635 -40.06 -15.78 -14.64
N THR A 636 -40.29 -16.97 -14.10
CA THR A 636 -39.66 -18.21 -14.55
C THR A 636 -40.35 -18.75 -15.81
N PHE A 637 -39.58 -19.40 -16.69
CA PHE A 637 -40.11 -20.39 -17.61
C PHE A 637 -39.27 -21.68 -17.58
N LYS A 638 -39.88 -22.78 -18.01
CA LYS A 638 -39.42 -24.16 -17.87
C LYS A 638 -39.90 -24.96 -19.09
N TYR A 639 -39.50 -26.23 -19.18
CA TYR A 639 -39.65 -27.16 -20.31
C TYR A 639 -38.66 -26.88 -21.46
N GLY A 640 -38.10 -27.90 -22.11
CA GLY A 640 -38.22 -29.34 -21.85
C GLY A 640 -37.10 -30.14 -22.53
N LEU A 641 -36.90 -31.40 -22.09
CA LEU A 641 -36.09 -32.35 -22.84
C LEU A 641 -36.87 -32.82 -24.05
N ASP A 642 -36.16 -33.15 -25.13
CA ASP A 642 -36.57 -34.28 -25.96
C ASP A 642 -35.36 -35.13 -26.36
N ASN A 643 -35.60 -36.40 -26.69
CA ASN A 643 -34.59 -37.46 -26.70
C ASN A 643 -34.37 -38.04 -28.11
N SER A 644 -33.11 -38.26 -28.50
CA SER A 644 -32.75 -39.11 -29.64
C SER A 644 -31.34 -39.68 -29.48
N SER A 645 -31.18 -40.98 -29.71
CA SER A 645 -30.05 -41.76 -29.20
C SER A 645 -29.29 -42.54 -30.28
N SER A 646 -27.99 -42.25 -30.44
CA SER A 646 -27.02 -43.14 -31.09
C SER A 646 -25.57 -42.69 -30.79
N GLY A 647 -24.64 -43.50 -30.28
CA GLY A 647 -24.78 -44.86 -29.75
C GLY A 647 -23.71 -45.87 -30.18
N THR A 648 -22.42 -45.57 -30.01
CA THR A 648 -21.34 -46.59 -30.09
C THR A 648 -20.15 -46.21 -29.21
N ILE A 649 -19.45 -47.23 -28.69
CA ILE A 649 -18.28 -47.15 -27.81
C ILE A 649 -17.08 -47.77 -28.54
N GLY A 650 -15.86 -47.27 -28.33
CA GLY A 650 -14.65 -47.90 -28.87
C GLY A 650 -13.33 -47.25 -28.44
N LEU A 651 -12.70 -47.78 -27.38
CA LEU A 651 -11.27 -47.62 -27.10
C LEU A 651 -10.52 -48.83 -27.68
N GLY A 652 -9.40 -48.62 -28.39
CA GLY A 652 -8.67 -49.71 -29.05
C GLY A 652 -7.29 -49.32 -29.57
N ILE A 653 -6.27 -49.61 -28.76
CA ILE A 653 -4.83 -49.32 -28.99
C ILE A 653 -4.26 -50.09 -30.19
N SER A 654 -3.40 -49.44 -31.01
CA SER A 654 -2.17 -50.04 -31.57
C SER A 654 -1.26 -49.01 -32.23
N ALA A 655 0.06 -49.22 -32.15
CA ALA A 655 1.08 -48.38 -32.77
C ALA A 655 1.53 -48.95 -34.14
N GLY A 656 2.00 -48.07 -35.03
CA GLY A 656 2.58 -48.45 -36.32
C GLY A 656 3.61 -47.43 -36.79
N SER A 657 4.81 -47.89 -37.16
CA SER A 657 5.91 -47.06 -37.68
C SER A 657 5.95 -47.11 -39.20
N GLY A 658 6.29 -46.01 -39.88
CA GLY A 658 6.59 -46.05 -41.32
C GLY A 658 6.49 -44.74 -42.10
N THR A 659 7.63 -44.08 -42.30
CA THR A 659 8.04 -43.36 -43.54
C THR A 659 7.10 -42.38 -44.24
N ASN A 660 7.52 -41.10 -44.21
CA ASN A 660 7.67 -40.20 -45.36
C ASN A 660 6.57 -40.12 -46.45
N ALA A 661 5.85 -39.00 -46.46
CA ALA A 661 5.43 -38.32 -47.69
C ALA A 661 5.59 -36.80 -47.51
N MET A 662 6.30 -36.13 -48.42
CA MET A 662 6.16 -34.68 -48.59
C MET A 662 5.07 -34.44 -49.64
N ASP A 663 4.16 -33.50 -49.38
CA ASP A 663 3.57 -32.71 -50.45
C ASP A 663 3.31 -31.27 -50.00
N ARG A 664 2.96 -30.39 -50.95
CA ARG A 664 3.28 -28.96 -50.91
C ARG A 664 2.12 -28.12 -51.44
N HIS A 665 2.02 -26.89 -50.91
CA HIS A 665 1.05 -25.82 -51.23
C HIS A 665 -0.31 -25.91 -50.51
N GLY A 666 -0.83 -24.75 -50.12
CA GLY A 666 -2.07 -24.59 -49.33
C GLY A 666 -2.15 -23.18 -48.73
N LEU A 667 -2.23 -22.14 -49.56
CA LEU A 667 -2.15 -20.75 -49.14
C LEU A 667 -3.54 -20.15 -48.84
N VAL A 668 -3.65 -19.39 -47.74
CA VAL A 668 -4.71 -18.40 -47.42
C VAL A 668 -6.18 -18.86 -47.46
N VAL A 669 -6.83 -18.79 -46.29
CA VAL A 669 -8.03 -17.94 -46.11
C VAL A 669 -7.91 -17.19 -44.77
N ARG A 670 -7.90 -15.85 -44.83
CA ARG A 670 -8.32 -15.00 -43.70
C ARG A 670 -9.79 -14.64 -43.91
N THR A 671 -10.59 -14.60 -42.85
CA THR A 671 -11.95 -14.03 -42.88
C THR A 671 -12.04 -12.88 -41.88
N GLU A 672 -11.84 -11.66 -42.36
CA GLU A 672 -12.25 -10.44 -41.66
C GLU A 672 -13.64 -10.00 -42.11
N SER A 673 -14.39 -9.37 -41.22
CA SER A 673 -15.69 -8.74 -41.47
C SER A 673 -16.06 -7.85 -40.27
N ARG A 674 -16.49 -6.59 -40.42
CA ARG A 674 -16.63 -5.76 -41.62
C ARG A 674 -16.53 -4.27 -41.28
N ASP A 675 -16.03 -3.51 -42.26
CA ASP A 675 -16.23 -2.10 -42.59
C ASP A 675 -16.99 -1.17 -41.59
N HIS A 676 -16.35 -0.06 -41.25
CA HIS A 676 -17.01 1.25 -41.35
C HIS A 676 -16.08 2.24 -42.08
N LEU A 677 -16.55 2.79 -43.20
CA LEU A 677 -15.80 3.71 -44.06
C LEU A 677 -16.32 5.15 -43.95
N ALA A 678 -15.39 6.10 -43.84
CA ALA A 678 -15.61 7.51 -44.16
C ALA A 678 -14.47 7.98 -45.08
N PRO A 679 -14.73 8.83 -46.10
CA PRO A 679 -13.79 9.04 -47.20
C PRO A 679 -12.78 10.18 -46.92
N LEU A 680 -11.52 9.96 -47.29
CA LEU A 680 -10.53 11.02 -47.48
C LEU A 680 -10.22 11.23 -48.97
N ALA A 681 -9.94 12.48 -49.34
CA ALA A 681 -9.83 12.92 -50.73
C ALA A 681 -8.48 12.59 -51.37
N LEU A 682 -8.48 12.32 -52.67
CA LEU A 682 -7.27 12.09 -53.46
C LEU A 682 -6.51 13.41 -53.72
N GLY A 683 -5.19 13.37 -53.55
CA GLY A 683 -4.28 14.45 -53.95
C GLY A 683 -4.20 14.60 -55.49
N PRO A 684 -3.82 15.79 -56.00
CA PRO A 684 -3.88 16.10 -57.43
C PRO A 684 -2.70 15.50 -58.21
N THR A 685 -3.00 14.89 -59.36
CA THR A 685 -2.00 14.56 -60.40
C THR A 685 -2.01 15.61 -61.52
N THR A 686 -0.86 15.77 -62.19
CA THR A 686 -0.61 16.84 -63.14
C THR A 686 -0.95 16.46 -64.58
N ASN A 687 -1.66 17.34 -65.30
CA ASN A 687 -1.46 17.66 -66.72
C ASN A 687 -2.44 18.77 -67.16
N GLY A 688 -1.95 19.86 -67.76
CA GLY A 688 -2.75 21.06 -68.06
C GLY A 688 -2.92 21.39 -69.55
N ARG A 689 -3.82 22.33 -69.88
CA ARG A 689 -3.94 22.93 -71.22
C ARG A 689 -4.47 24.38 -71.23
N ARG A 690 -3.60 25.30 -71.70
CA ARG A 690 -3.87 26.54 -72.48
C ARG A 690 -5.05 27.48 -72.11
N SER A 691 -4.68 28.67 -71.59
CA SER A 691 -5.07 30.04 -72.03
C SER A 691 -6.56 30.43 -72.14
N ARG A 692 -7.02 31.62 -71.68
CA ARG A 692 -6.55 32.96 -72.12
C ARG A 692 -7.08 34.11 -71.21
N ALA A 693 -6.29 35.19 -71.11
CA ALA A 693 -6.64 36.62 -70.91
C ALA A 693 -7.85 37.08 -70.04
N GLY A 694 -7.59 38.00 -69.10
CA GLY A 694 -8.60 38.86 -68.48
C GLY A 694 -8.07 39.69 -67.28
N SER A 695 -7.92 41.01 -67.45
CA SER A 695 -7.65 41.97 -66.35
C SER A 695 -8.60 43.15 -66.46
N PRO A 696 -8.93 43.80 -65.33
CA PRO A 696 -8.47 45.18 -65.16
C PRO A 696 -8.06 45.58 -63.72
N SER A 697 -7.53 46.80 -63.60
CA SER A 697 -7.23 47.57 -62.36
C SER A 697 -8.47 47.82 -61.48
N ARG A 698 -8.43 48.30 -60.21
CA ARG A 698 -7.53 49.23 -59.45
C ARG A 698 -7.88 49.07 -57.93
N SER A 699 -7.25 49.62 -56.86
CA SER A 699 -6.21 50.65 -56.62
C SER A 699 -5.52 50.43 -55.25
N HIS A 700 -4.47 51.22 -54.93
CA HIS A 700 -3.99 51.51 -53.55
C HIS A 700 -4.53 52.87 -53.04
N PRO A 701 -4.39 53.19 -51.74
CA PRO A 701 -3.29 54.09 -51.32
C PRO A 701 -2.35 53.50 -50.24
N LYS A 702 -1.40 54.31 -49.73
CA LYS A 702 -0.27 53.91 -48.85
C LYS A 702 -0.21 54.72 -47.53
N SER A 703 0.64 54.20 -46.63
CA SER A 703 1.33 54.73 -45.43
C SER A 703 1.69 56.23 -45.38
N PRO A 704 2.06 56.81 -44.21
CA PRO A 704 3.34 56.58 -43.50
C PRO A 704 3.16 56.14 -42.02
N LEU A 705 4.12 55.59 -41.25
CA LEU A 705 5.60 55.51 -41.25
C LEU A 705 6.33 56.71 -40.57
N MET A 706 6.80 56.54 -39.31
CA MET A 706 7.90 57.39 -38.77
C MET A 706 8.66 56.79 -37.55
N THR A 707 9.94 56.48 -37.79
CA THR A 707 11.12 56.40 -36.90
C THR A 707 12.36 56.59 -37.83
N PRO A 708 13.61 56.79 -37.37
CA PRO A 708 14.14 56.83 -36.01
C PRO A 708 14.95 58.12 -35.71
N LEU A 709 15.71 58.13 -34.60
CA LEU A 709 17.05 58.71 -34.51
C LEU A 709 17.94 57.78 -33.65
N ALA A 710 19.25 57.96 -33.68
CA ALA A 710 20.25 57.06 -33.11
C ALA A 710 21.11 57.75 -32.03
N ASP A 711 21.95 56.98 -31.34
CA ASP A 711 23.35 57.32 -31.05
C ASP A 711 24.14 56.01 -30.84
N ASP A 712 25.39 55.99 -31.33
CA ASP A 712 26.49 55.00 -31.24
C ASP A 712 26.18 53.47 -31.20
#